data_AF-A0A067CKZ3-F1
#
_entry.id   AF-A0A067CKZ3-F1
#
_cell.length_a   1.000
_cell.length_b   1.000
_cell.length_c   1.000
_cell.angle_alpha   90.00
_cell.angle_beta   90.00
_cell.angle_gamma   90.00
#
_symmetry.space_group_name_H-M   'P 1'
#
loop_
_entity.id
_entity.type
_entity.pdbx_description
1 polymer ?
#
loop_
_entity_poly.entity_id
_entity_poly.type
_entity_poly.pdbx_seq_one_letter_code
_entity_poly.pdbx_strand_id
1 'polypeptide(L)'
;MEEAVSLLEEQPYVAMRSNSPERRANAIHRRRSTIGLGRRPSLIRTPFLPEDEADELLLRANEAPDCRAPTAAETVQLMKAHQYRLQQFAKLQGITGMSSMTLCFTPEYEAGYREYIQRGAVRRTRICFMLGFIGIGLYFIWEATRIAFSTTAYVIAFGPGLAPFGVGFACTFLPSMRPHMEALFLTVFAIEAGALILFKPIVGQAGPVLPLLILLIPVFGVTRVRFIHSCVLGWSVFATYICVQLLARSIWLVQSDRPSGIFYQGLNYGLMVLGGMVSHYRQELLRRRNYALLLPFGSSPDCSDALDKPKFSKKALLHNVSLAFKNDRVEATFLRHWYLIDPFPFENPNAAVLHEGAFKVVRFSIATAIMNQTFLAIQDYRLLGAAPSIQSLGYILRFGVVDVAYLGAAGFMYVVGKLYVRQWREQSLPMDKMPRLATTQLNDVLASQIFAALVVLVHTTSMATLLCAVASSSSSSLADVYLMGFINAVLFSHRSGFRVRHKYAVGVTAVVGVVVTIVLSQMLVHWLALRYACYIVTVLFLGAMISREEESLRRSFFILKSIRSLEFEEWFLNICNIQDWVRARLVQKAANARRNLPHAKKPLMAPAVDTSSHLSQASKWGMYGECVHVALVALDLVLRIYQ
;
A
#
# COMPACT_ATOMS: atom_id res chain seq x y z
N MET A 1 7.58 -2.97 33.32
CA MET A 1 8.37 -1.73 33.53
C MET A 1 9.54 -1.92 34.49
N GLU A 2 9.55 -2.95 35.34
CA GLU A 2 10.82 -3.55 35.78
C GLU A 2 11.67 -3.88 34.54
N GLU A 3 11.08 -4.41 33.48
CA GLU A 3 11.72 -4.61 32.16
C GLU A 3 12.34 -3.36 31.49
N ALA A 4 11.83 -2.13 31.68
CA ALA A 4 12.44 -0.95 31.04
C ALA A 4 13.67 -0.44 31.82
N VAL A 5 13.74 -0.78 33.11
CA VAL A 5 14.88 -0.55 34.00
C VAL A 5 15.85 -1.75 33.93
N SER A 6 15.33 -2.97 33.76
CA SER A 6 16.08 -4.21 33.49
C SER A 6 16.68 -4.21 32.08
N LEU A 7 16.05 -3.58 31.08
CA LEU A 7 16.64 -3.33 29.75
C LEU A 7 17.74 -2.25 29.76
N LEU A 8 17.87 -1.50 30.87
CA LEU A 8 19.01 -0.65 31.16
C LEU A 8 20.06 -1.38 32.01
N GLU A 9 19.70 -2.45 32.71
CA GLU A 9 20.59 -3.32 33.51
C GLU A 9 21.18 -4.49 32.71
N GLU A 10 20.52 -4.98 31.66
CA GLU A 10 21.07 -5.94 30.70
C GLU A 10 21.92 -5.24 29.63
N GLN A 11 22.93 -4.51 30.08
CA GLN A 11 24.04 -4.13 29.22
C GLN A 11 25.01 -5.32 29.12
N PRO A 12 25.38 -5.81 27.91
CA PRO A 12 26.66 -6.44 27.76
C PRO A 12 27.71 -5.33 27.86
N TYR A 13 28.11 -5.04 29.10
CA TYR A 13 29.35 -4.41 29.52
C TYR A 13 30.20 -3.81 28.38
N VAL A 14 30.09 -2.49 28.17
CA VAL A 14 31.21 -1.73 27.60
C VAL A 14 32.23 -1.57 28.73
N ALA A 15 33.02 -2.62 28.97
CA ALA A 15 34.24 -2.50 29.77
C ALA A 15 35.27 -1.69 28.97
N MET A 16 35.11 -0.36 28.88
CA MET A 16 36.23 0.54 28.57
C MET A 16 37.12 0.72 29.81
N ARG A 17 37.56 -0.39 30.42
CA ARG A 17 38.52 -0.38 31.51
C ARG A 17 39.31 -1.69 31.56
N SER A 18 40.25 -1.87 30.63
CA SER A 18 41.38 -2.77 30.87
C SER A 18 42.44 -1.98 31.63
N ASN A 19 42.67 -2.33 32.90
CA ASN A 19 43.75 -1.77 33.73
C ASN A 19 45.12 -2.35 33.31
N SER A 20 45.47 -2.34 32.01
CA SER A 20 46.84 -2.62 31.59
C SER A 20 47.62 -1.29 31.47
N PRO A 21 48.74 -1.13 32.19
CA PRO A 21 49.50 0.12 32.22
C PRO A 21 50.15 0.49 30.87
N GLU A 22 50.25 -0.43 29.90
CA GLU A 22 50.99 -0.24 28.65
C GLU A 22 50.22 0.48 27.53
N ARG A 23 48.90 0.69 27.62
CA ARG A 23 48.13 1.40 26.57
C ARG A 23 47.92 2.89 26.79
N ARG A 24 48.47 3.49 27.87
CA ARG A 24 48.28 4.93 28.16
C ARG A 24 48.89 5.86 27.11
N ALA A 25 49.99 5.49 26.46
CA ALA A 25 50.63 6.36 25.47
C ALA A 25 49.82 6.49 24.17
N ASN A 26 49.25 5.39 23.66
CA ASN A 26 48.48 5.40 22.41
C ASN A 26 47.03 5.90 22.58
N ALA A 27 46.46 5.80 23.79
CA ALA A 27 45.13 6.35 24.09
C ALA A 27 45.11 7.89 24.19
N ILE A 28 46.23 8.52 24.56
CA ILE A 28 46.34 9.98 24.65
C ILE A 28 46.37 10.63 23.26
N HIS A 29 46.91 9.95 22.24
CA HIS A 29 46.86 10.46 20.86
C HIS A 29 45.47 10.32 20.20
N ARG A 30 44.65 9.33 20.54
CA ARG A 30 43.24 9.29 20.08
C ARG A 30 42.32 10.27 20.81
N ARG A 31 42.61 10.59 22.08
CA ARG A 31 41.81 11.55 22.88
C ARG A 31 41.89 13.00 22.41
N ARG A 32 42.93 13.39 21.65
CA ARG A 32 43.05 14.76 21.13
C ARG A 32 42.24 15.03 19.84
N SER A 33 41.63 14.03 19.21
CA SER A 33 40.80 14.24 18.02
C SER A 33 39.30 14.47 18.31
N THR A 34 38.85 14.29 19.56
CA THR A 34 37.44 14.45 19.95
C THR A 34 37.20 15.56 20.99
N ILE A 35 38.25 16.20 21.51
CA ILE A 35 38.18 17.29 22.51
C ILE A 35 38.29 18.67 21.80
N GLY A 36 37.65 18.79 20.64
CA GLY A 36 37.56 20.03 19.85
C GLY A 36 36.16 20.34 19.35
N LEU A 37 35.13 19.61 19.82
CA LEU A 37 33.74 19.88 19.49
C LEU A 37 33.14 20.77 20.57
N GLY A 38 33.45 22.07 20.51
CA GLY A 38 32.54 23.08 21.04
C GLY A 38 31.13 22.81 20.52
N ARG A 39 30.10 23.13 21.32
CA ARG A 39 28.65 23.02 20.99
C ARG A 39 28.43 23.00 19.48
N ARG A 40 28.43 21.83 18.84
CA ARG A 40 28.02 21.76 17.44
C ARG A 40 26.53 22.08 17.45
N PRO A 41 26.07 23.12 16.73
CA PRO A 41 24.65 23.29 16.52
C PRO A 41 24.14 21.99 15.89
N SER A 42 22.99 21.47 16.38
CA SER A 42 22.38 20.26 15.83
C SER A 42 22.34 20.39 14.30
N LEU A 43 22.77 19.33 13.59
CA LEU A 43 22.82 19.31 12.12
C LEU A 43 21.44 19.60 11.51
N ILE A 44 20.41 19.35 12.30
CA ILE A 44 19.02 19.49 11.92
C ILE A 44 18.46 20.86 12.36
N ARG A 45 18.98 21.48 13.42
CA ARG A 45 18.48 22.77 13.97
C ARG A 45 19.13 24.02 13.35
N THR A 46 20.15 23.89 12.53
CA THR A 46 20.74 25.03 11.82
C THR A 46 19.73 25.64 10.83
N PRO A 47 19.46 26.96 10.89
CA PRO A 47 18.39 27.61 10.10
C PRO A 47 18.78 27.90 8.64
N PHE A 48 20.08 27.94 8.32
CA PHE A 48 20.60 28.26 6.98
C PHE A 48 21.28 27.02 6.37
N LEU A 49 20.50 26.13 5.77
CA LEU A 49 21.03 24.92 5.14
C LEU A 49 20.70 24.92 3.63
N PRO A 50 21.69 24.75 2.73
CA PRO A 50 21.48 24.63 1.28
C PRO A 50 20.52 23.50 0.90
N GLU A 51 19.92 23.56 -0.30
CA GLU A 51 19.01 22.50 -0.80
C GLU A 51 19.72 21.15 -0.94
N ASP A 52 20.95 21.13 -1.43
CA ASP A 52 21.76 19.92 -1.63
C ASP A 52 22.06 19.17 -0.31
N GLU A 53 22.06 19.89 0.81
CA GLU A 53 22.29 19.30 2.13
C GLU A 53 21.12 18.41 2.57
N ALA A 54 19.90 18.66 2.10
CA ALA A 54 18.76 17.76 2.39
C ALA A 54 19.00 16.38 1.79
N ASP A 55 19.52 16.31 0.57
CA ASP A 55 19.85 15.05 -0.09
C ASP A 55 21.03 14.34 0.60
N GLU A 56 22.05 15.08 1.02
CA GLU A 56 23.18 14.52 1.78
C GLU A 56 22.73 13.93 3.12
N LEU A 57 21.82 14.61 3.84
CA LEU A 57 21.25 14.09 5.08
C LEU A 57 20.45 12.80 4.84
N LEU A 58 19.68 12.73 3.74
CA LEU A 58 18.95 11.52 3.37
C LEU A 58 19.90 10.37 3.03
N LEU A 59 21.01 10.64 2.33
CA LEU A 59 22.03 9.64 2.02
C LEU A 59 22.69 9.14 3.31
N ARG A 60 23.13 10.06 4.17
CA ARG A 60 23.79 9.76 5.45
C ARG A 60 22.93 8.90 6.37
N ALA A 61 21.63 9.20 6.47
CA ALA A 61 20.70 8.42 7.28
C ALA A 61 20.57 6.95 6.84
N ASN A 62 20.95 6.64 5.60
CA ASN A 62 20.81 5.31 5.00
C ASN A 62 22.16 4.67 4.64
N GLU A 63 23.28 5.26 5.06
CA GLU A 63 24.61 4.66 4.89
C GLU A 63 24.70 3.33 5.63
N ALA A 64 25.35 2.34 5.01
CA ALA A 64 25.53 1.03 5.64
C ALA A 64 26.33 1.21 6.94
N PRO A 65 25.91 0.61 8.06
CA PRO A 65 26.62 0.74 9.31
C PRO A 65 28.04 0.16 9.15
N ASP A 66 29.05 0.95 9.51
CA ASP A 66 30.44 0.49 9.50
C ASP A 66 30.69 -0.39 10.73
N CYS A 67 30.31 -1.66 10.60
CA CYS A 67 30.55 -2.66 11.65
C CYS A 67 31.99 -3.21 11.59
N ARG A 68 32.87 -2.68 10.73
CA ARG A 68 34.23 -3.20 10.57
C ARG A 68 35.08 -2.77 11.74
N ALA A 69 35.39 -3.71 12.62
CA ALA A 69 36.36 -3.51 13.70
C ALA A 69 37.59 -4.41 13.48
N PRO A 70 38.76 -4.02 14.01
CA PRO A 70 39.98 -4.83 13.87
C PRO A 70 39.85 -6.21 14.51
N THR A 71 38.88 -6.41 15.41
CA THR A 71 38.59 -7.72 16.02
C THR A 71 37.15 -8.18 15.77
N ALA A 72 36.96 -9.50 15.70
CA ALA A 72 35.63 -10.11 15.59
C ALA A 72 34.74 -9.78 16.80
N ALA A 73 35.33 -9.69 18.01
CA ALA A 73 34.61 -9.34 19.23
C ALA A 73 34.03 -7.91 19.18
N GLU A 74 34.83 -6.93 18.73
CA GLU A 74 34.36 -5.55 18.56
C GLU A 74 33.32 -5.45 17.44
N THR A 75 33.47 -6.22 16.36
CA THR A 75 32.48 -6.28 15.27
C THR A 75 31.12 -6.75 15.79
N VAL A 76 31.10 -7.80 16.62
CA VAL A 76 29.88 -8.32 17.26
C VAL A 76 29.28 -7.28 18.22
N GLN A 77 30.11 -6.54 18.97
CA GLN A 77 29.63 -5.48 19.86
C GLN A 77 28.98 -4.33 19.08
N LEU A 78 29.57 -3.89 17.98
CA LEU A 78 29.00 -2.85 17.11
C LEU A 78 27.67 -3.30 16.51
N MET A 79 27.57 -4.55 16.06
CA MET A 79 26.32 -5.13 15.56
C MET A 79 25.23 -5.15 16.63
N LYS A 80 25.55 -5.57 17.86
CA LYS A 80 24.62 -5.56 18.99
C LYS A 80 24.16 -4.14 19.35
N ALA A 81 25.08 -3.18 19.36
CA ALA A 81 24.76 -1.78 19.63
C ALA A 81 23.83 -1.18 18.57
N HIS A 82 24.07 -1.50 17.30
CA HIS A 82 23.21 -1.08 16.19
C HIS A 82 21.81 -1.71 16.29
N GLN A 83 21.71 -3.01 16.57
CA GLN A 83 20.43 -3.69 16.80
C GLN A 83 19.66 -3.09 17.96
N TYR A 84 20.33 -2.81 19.08
CA TYR A 84 19.72 -2.16 20.23
C TYR A 84 19.14 -0.79 19.86
N ARG A 85 19.92 0.03 19.15
CA ARG A 85 19.48 1.36 18.69
C ARG A 85 18.20 1.27 17.84
N LEU A 86 18.17 0.34 16.89
CA LEU A 86 16.99 0.10 16.05
C LEU A 86 15.78 -0.34 16.87
N GLN A 87 15.97 -1.24 17.84
CA GLN A 87 14.90 -1.68 18.72
C GLN A 87 14.33 -0.54 19.57
N GLN A 88 15.19 0.35 20.09
CA GLN A 88 14.73 1.52 20.85
C GLN A 88 13.94 2.50 19.97
N PHE A 89 14.41 2.75 18.76
CA PHE A 89 13.68 3.57 17.79
C PHE A 89 12.30 2.97 17.45
N ALA A 90 12.23 1.66 17.22
CA ALA A 90 10.99 0.94 16.97
C ALA A 90 10.03 0.99 18.18
N LYS A 91 10.55 0.81 19.40
CA LYS A 91 9.76 0.88 20.64
C LYS A 91 9.14 2.26 20.84
N LEU A 92 9.89 3.33 20.57
CA LEU A 92 9.37 4.71 20.67
C LEU A 92 8.23 4.94 19.68
N GLN A 93 8.35 4.45 18.45
CA GLN A 93 7.26 4.56 17.48
C GLN A 93 6.05 3.68 17.82
N GLY A 94 6.26 2.60 18.56
CA GLY A 94 5.20 1.72 19.06
C GLY A 94 4.33 2.31 20.17
N ILE A 95 4.69 3.47 20.73
CA ILE A 95 3.94 4.11 21.84
C ILE A 95 2.49 4.45 21.45
N THR A 96 2.22 4.68 20.15
CA THR A 96 0.87 4.99 19.67
C THR A 96 -0.12 3.83 19.83
N GLY A 97 0.35 2.61 20.11
CA GLY A 97 -0.46 1.43 20.40
C GLY A 97 -1.47 1.14 19.28
N MET A 98 -1.00 0.51 18.20
CA MET A 98 -1.84 0.19 17.04
C MET A 98 -2.38 -1.24 17.12
N SER A 99 -3.69 -1.40 16.98
CA SER A 99 -4.33 -2.71 16.86
C SER A 99 -3.97 -3.38 15.52
N SER A 100 -3.62 -4.67 15.56
CA SER A 100 -3.24 -5.45 14.37
C SER A 100 -4.39 -5.66 13.38
N MET A 101 -5.62 -5.79 13.87
CA MET A 101 -6.80 -6.08 13.05
C MET A 101 -7.51 -4.82 12.58
N THR A 102 -7.71 -3.87 13.49
CA THR A 102 -8.51 -2.67 13.22
C THR A 102 -7.66 -1.49 12.73
N LEU A 103 -6.34 -1.57 12.89
CA LEU A 103 -5.37 -0.49 12.64
C LEU A 103 -5.58 0.76 13.50
N CYS A 104 -6.58 0.81 14.38
CA CYS A 104 -6.80 1.96 15.27
C CYS A 104 -5.64 2.15 16.24
N PHE A 105 -5.27 3.40 16.48
CA PHE A 105 -4.39 3.78 17.58
C PHE A 105 -5.16 3.82 18.90
N THR A 106 -4.44 4.02 20.00
CA THR A 106 -5.09 4.38 21.26
C THR A 106 -5.90 5.69 21.08
N PRO A 107 -6.98 5.89 21.87
CA PRO A 107 -7.88 7.03 21.68
C PRO A 107 -7.19 8.40 21.68
N GLU A 108 -6.11 8.54 22.46
CA GLU A 108 -5.28 9.74 22.57
C GLU A 108 -4.67 10.17 21.22
N TYR A 109 -4.19 9.22 20.41
CA TYR A 109 -3.55 9.49 19.12
C TYR A 109 -4.51 9.39 17.93
N GLU A 110 -5.62 8.66 18.05
CA GLU A 110 -6.57 8.45 16.95
C GLU A 110 -7.28 9.76 16.54
N ALA A 111 -7.55 10.66 17.49
CA ALA A 111 -8.17 11.96 17.20
C ALA A 111 -7.26 12.84 16.31
N GLY A 112 -5.97 12.93 16.64
CA GLY A 112 -4.99 13.65 15.82
C GLY A 112 -4.75 13.00 14.46
N TYR A 113 -4.74 11.65 14.40
CA TYR A 113 -4.66 10.92 13.12
C TYR A 113 -5.86 11.22 12.22
N ARG A 114 -7.08 11.24 12.79
CA ARG A 114 -8.31 11.57 12.08
C ARG A 114 -8.22 12.97 11.46
N GLU A 115 -7.76 13.96 12.22
CA GLU A 115 -7.61 15.32 11.69
C GLU A 115 -6.57 15.38 10.56
N TYR A 116 -5.44 14.70 10.74
CA TYR A 116 -4.38 14.60 9.74
C TYR A 116 -4.89 14.04 8.39
N ILE A 117 -5.64 12.93 8.42
CA ILE A 117 -6.17 12.32 7.19
C ILE A 117 -7.23 13.19 6.51
N GLN A 118 -8.11 13.82 7.30
CA GLN A 118 -9.23 14.61 6.77
C GLN A 118 -8.75 15.86 6.06
N ARG A 119 -7.76 16.56 6.60
CA ARG A 119 -7.12 17.72 5.94
C ARG A 119 -6.51 17.33 4.59
N GLY A 120 -5.86 16.16 4.54
CA GLY A 120 -5.25 15.64 3.32
C GLY A 120 -6.21 15.01 2.31
N ALA A 121 -7.46 14.72 2.69
CA ALA A 121 -8.44 14.04 1.84
C ALA A 121 -9.08 14.98 0.81
N VAL A 122 -9.20 16.27 1.12
CA VAL A 122 -10.05 17.24 0.39
C VAL A 122 -9.86 17.21 -1.13
N ARG A 123 -8.62 17.35 -1.61
CA ARG A 123 -8.33 17.40 -3.06
C ARG A 123 -8.72 16.09 -3.76
N ARG A 124 -8.49 14.95 -3.12
CA ARG A 124 -8.80 13.63 -3.67
C ARG A 124 -10.31 13.40 -3.72
N THR A 125 -11.01 13.72 -2.64
CA THR A 125 -12.47 13.63 -2.58
C THR A 125 -13.12 14.49 -3.66
N ARG A 126 -12.61 15.71 -3.91
CA ARG A 126 -13.07 16.57 -5.01
C ARG A 126 -12.91 15.92 -6.38
N ILE A 127 -11.72 15.40 -6.67
CA ILE A 127 -11.45 14.72 -7.95
C ILE A 127 -12.37 13.51 -8.11
N CYS A 128 -12.54 12.70 -7.07
CA CYS A 128 -13.44 11.54 -7.10
C CYS A 128 -14.90 11.93 -7.32
N PHE A 129 -15.39 12.95 -6.62
CA PHE A 129 -16.77 13.42 -6.79
C PHE A 129 -17.01 14.02 -8.16
N MET A 130 -16.07 14.80 -8.69
CA MET A 130 -16.17 15.35 -10.05
C MET A 130 -16.15 14.23 -11.11
N LEU A 131 -15.25 13.27 -10.97
CA LEU A 131 -15.18 12.11 -11.87
C LEU A 131 -16.44 11.24 -11.77
N GLY A 132 -16.95 11.03 -10.56
CA GLY A 132 -18.21 10.31 -10.31
C GLY A 132 -19.40 11.02 -10.93
N PHE A 133 -19.52 12.34 -10.73
CA PHE A 133 -20.58 13.16 -11.31
C PHE A 133 -20.59 13.09 -12.84
N ILE A 134 -19.43 13.30 -13.47
CA ILE A 134 -19.32 13.24 -14.93
C ILE A 134 -19.58 11.81 -15.43
N GLY A 135 -18.94 10.81 -14.82
CA GLY A 135 -19.04 9.41 -15.26
C GLY A 135 -20.45 8.84 -15.12
N ILE A 136 -21.10 9.05 -13.98
CA ILE A 136 -22.47 8.59 -13.74
C ILE A 136 -23.48 9.42 -14.52
N GLY A 137 -23.26 10.73 -14.66
CA GLY A 137 -24.09 11.59 -15.51
C GLY A 137 -24.10 11.11 -16.95
N LEU A 138 -22.92 10.86 -17.53
CA LEU A 138 -22.80 10.29 -18.88
C LEU A 138 -23.46 8.91 -18.98
N TYR A 139 -23.30 8.06 -17.97
CA TYR A 139 -23.91 6.74 -17.93
C TYR A 139 -25.44 6.79 -17.95
N PHE A 140 -26.07 7.58 -17.08
CA PHE A 140 -27.53 7.66 -17.01
C PHE A 140 -28.14 8.37 -18.22
N ILE A 141 -27.49 9.41 -18.73
CA ILE A 141 -27.92 10.05 -19.98
C ILE A 141 -27.89 9.03 -21.11
N TRP A 142 -26.81 8.25 -21.21
CA TRP A 142 -26.70 7.20 -22.23
C TRP A 142 -27.75 6.10 -22.06
N GLU A 143 -27.96 5.58 -20.86
CA GLU A 143 -29.02 4.57 -20.61
C GLU A 143 -30.41 5.11 -20.94
N ALA A 144 -30.70 6.38 -20.65
CA ALA A 144 -31.98 7.02 -20.98
C ALA A 144 -32.22 7.14 -22.49
N THR A 145 -31.16 7.19 -23.32
CA THR A 145 -31.30 7.17 -24.78
C THR A 145 -31.56 5.77 -25.34
N ARG A 146 -31.22 4.72 -24.59
CA ARG A 146 -31.36 3.32 -25.04
C ARG A 146 -32.61 2.65 -24.50
N ILE A 147 -32.99 2.97 -23.28
CA ILE A 147 -34.10 2.36 -22.57
C ILE A 147 -35.09 3.46 -22.22
N ALA A 148 -36.37 3.22 -22.53
CA ALA A 148 -37.43 4.12 -22.12
C ALA A 148 -37.54 4.11 -20.58
N PHE A 149 -37.02 5.15 -19.94
CA PHE A 149 -37.09 5.28 -18.48
C PHE A 149 -38.53 5.57 -18.04
N SER A 150 -39.00 4.83 -17.05
CA SER A 150 -40.18 5.22 -16.28
C SER A 150 -39.88 6.48 -15.45
N THR A 151 -40.94 7.16 -14.99
CA THR A 151 -40.80 8.28 -14.05
C THR A 151 -39.98 7.89 -12.80
N THR A 152 -40.18 6.67 -12.30
CA THR A 152 -39.43 6.14 -11.16
C THR A 152 -37.94 5.94 -11.48
N ALA A 153 -37.62 5.46 -12.69
CA ALA A 153 -36.24 5.31 -13.14
C ALA A 153 -35.53 6.67 -13.27
N TYR A 154 -36.19 7.70 -13.81
CA TYR A 154 -35.64 9.05 -13.87
C TYR A 154 -35.36 9.63 -12.48
N VAL A 155 -36.32 9.49 -11.56
CA VAL A 155 -36.17 9.98 -10.17
C VAL A 155 -34.97 9.33 -9.49
N ILE A 156 -34.78 8.02 -9.66
CA ILE A 156 -33.66 7.30 -9.05
C ILE A 156 -32.33 7.64 -9.71
N ALA A 157 -32.29 7.67 -11.05
CA ALA A 157 -31.07 7.94 -11.81
C ALA A 157 -30.51 9.34 -11.54
N PHE A 158 -31.33 10.38 -11.67
CA PHE A 158 -30.86 11.77 -11.56
C PHE A 158 -31.00 12.36 -10.15
N GLY A 159 -31.86 11.78 -9.31
CA GLY A 159 -31.94 12.11 -7.89
C GLY A 159 -30.80 11.46 -7.11
N PRO A 160 -31.02 10.35 -6.38
CA PRO A 160 -29.99 9.72 -5.56
C PRO A 160 -28.82 9.12 -6.37
N GLY A 161 -28.96 8.91 -7.68
CA GLY A 161 -27.88 8.40 -8.53
C GLY A 161 -26.94 9.46 -9.12
N LEU A 162 -27.23 10.77 -9.01
CA LEU A 162 -26.34 11.79 -9.57
C LEU A 162 -26.18 13.00 -8.65
N ALA A 163 -27.28 13.44 -8.03
CA ALA A 163 -27.29 14.60 -7.17
C ALA A 163 -26.31 14.50 -5.99
N PRO A 164 -26.12 13.35 -5.31
CA PRO A 164 -25.17 13.25 -4.20
C PRO A 164 -23.73 13.56 -4.59
N PHE A 165 -23.26 13.17 -5.79
CA PHE A 165 -21.94 13.58 -6.26
C PHE A 165 -21.81 15.09 -6.45
N GLY A 166 -22.81 15.74 -7.03
CA GLY A 166 -22.81 17.20 -7.25
C GLY A 166 -22.90 17.99 -5.94
N VAL A 167 -23.85 17.65 -5.07
CA VAL A 167 -24.02 18.26 -3.76
C VAL A 167 -22.80 17.99 -2.89
N GLY A 168 -22.32 16.75 -2.86
CA GLY A 168 -21.12 16.36 -2.14
C GLY A 168 -19.89 17.13 -2.59
N PHE A 169 -19.72 17.34 -3.90
CA PHE A 169 -18.65 18.17 -4.47
C PHE A 169 -18.71 19.60 -3.96
N ALA A 170 -19.88 20.24 -4.01
CA ALA A 170 -20.09 21.59 -3.47
C ALA A 170 -19.79 21.66 -1.96
N CYS A 171 -20.25 20.69 -1.19
CA CYS A 171 -19.99 20.60 0.26
C CYS A 171 -18.50 20.54 0.60
N THR A 172 -17.63 20.02 -0.29
CA THR A 172 -16.18 19.98 -0.02
C THR A 172 -15.50 21.36 0.00
N PHE A 173 -16.16 22.42 -0.49
CA PHE A 173 -15.64 23.78 -0.44
C PHE A 173 -15.97 24.49 0.87
N LEU A 174 -16.94 23.98 1.63
CA LEU A 174 -17.33 24.52 2.92
C LEU A 174 -16.26 24.24 3.99
N PRO A 175 -15.71 25.26 4.68
CA PRO A 175 -14.72 25.06 5.73
C PRO A 175 -15.21 24.18 6.89
N SER A 176 -16.50 24.28 7.24
CA SER A 176 -17.16 23.48 8.29
C SER A 176 -17.20 21.98 7.99
N MET A 177 -17.08 21.58 6.72
CA MET A 177 -17.09 20.19 6.29
C MET A 177 -15.72 19.52 6.35
N ARG A 178 -14.63 20.27 6.52
CA ARG A 178 -13.26 19.73 6.66
C ARG A 178 -13.13 18.63 7.74
N PRO A 179 -13.65 18.81 8.97
CA PRO A 179 -13.63 17.74 10.00
C PRO A 179 -14.62 16.57 9.74
N HIS A 180 -15.46 16.69 8.70
CA HIS A 180 -16.52 15.74 8.38
C HIS A 180 -16.34 15.09 6.99
N MET A 181 -15.18 15.29 6.34
CA MET A 181 -14.92 14.76 4.99
C MET A 181 -15.08 13.25 4.87
N GLU A 182 -14.74 12.51 5.94
CA GLU A 182 -14.92 11.06 6.01
C GLU A 182 -16.40 10.67 5.93
N ALA A 183 -17.24 11.30 6.76
CA ALA A 183 -18.68 11.05 6.78
C ALA A 183 -19.33 11.45 5.46
N LEU A 184 -18.98 12.62 4.92
CA LEU A 184 -19.46 13.09 3.62
C LEU A 184 -19.16 12.07 2.51
N PHE A 185 -17.94 11.54 2.48
CA PHE A 185 -17.55 10.52 1.49
C PHE A 185 -18.38 9.25 1.64
N LEU A 186 -18.50 8.71 2.86
CA LEU A 186 -19.25 7.49 3.12
C LEU A 186 -20.72 7.65 2.72
N THR A 187 -21.34 8.77 3.07
CA THR A 187 -22.74 9.05 2.75
C THR A 187 -22.98 9.13 1.25
N VAL A 188 -22.16 9.90 0.51
CA VAL A 188 -22.30 10.03 -0.96
C VAL A 188 -22.17 8.66 -1.62
N PHE A 189 -21.11 7.91 -1.30
CA PHE A 189 -20.88 6.61 -1.92
C PHE A 189 -21.93 5.55 -1.52
N ALA A 190 -22.48 5.61 -0.31
CA ALA A 190 -23.56 4.71 0.11
C ALA A 190 -24.86 4.98 -0.65
N ILE A 191 -25.24 6.25 -0.82
CA ILE A 191 -26.45 6.64 -1.58
C ILE A 191 -26.29 6.23 -3.05
N GLU A 192 -25.15 6.54 -3.65
CA GLU A 192 -24.84 6.23 -5.05
C GLU A 192 -24.84 4.72 -5.33
N ALA A 193 -24.22 3.93 -4.43
CA ALA A 193 -24.25 2.48 -4.54
C ALA A 193 -25.69 1.94 -4.43
N GLY A 194 -26.48 2.44 -3.46
CA GLY A 194 -27.88 2.09 -3.30
C GLY A 194 -28.71 2.41 -4.55
N ALA A 195 -28.51 3.59 -5.14
CA ALA A 195 -29.20 4.00 -6.37
C ALA A 195 -28.87 3.06 -7.54
N LEU A 196 -27.59 2.73 -7.77
CA LEU A 196 -27.19 1.79 -8.82
C LEU A 196 -27.75 0.38 -8.61
N ILE A 197 -27.80 -0.10 -7.36
CA ILE A 197 -28.37 -1.41 -7.01
C ILE A 197 -29.88 -1.44 -7.29
N LEU A 198 -30.61 -0.38 -6.90
CA LEU A 198 -32.06 -0.26 -7.09
C LEU A 198 -32.46 0.01 -8.53
N PHE A 199 -31.63 0.71 -9.29
CA PHE A 199 -31.89 1.05 -10.69
C PHE A 199 -31.99 -0.20 -11.57
N LYS A 200 -31.11 -1.19 -11.36
CA LYS A 200 -31.08 -2.44 -12.13
C LYS A 200 -32.43 -3.18 -12.20
N PRO A 201 -33.08 -3.54 -11.08
CA PRO A 201 -34.37 -4.26 -11.13
C PRO A 201 -35.51 -3.39 -11.66
N ILE A 202 -35.45 -2.07 -11.50
CA ILE A 202 -36.49 -1.15 -12.00
C ILE A 202 -36.49 -1.09 -13.52
N VAL A 203 -35.30 -1.11 -14.12
CA VAL A 203 -35.12 -1.04 -15.57
C VAL A 203 -35.11 -2.43 -16.22
N GLY A 204 -35.02 -3.50 -15.43
CA GLY A 204 -34.98 -4.88 -15.93
C GLY A 204 -33.68 -5.21 -16.66
N GLN A 205 -32.55 -4.61 -16.26
CA GLN A 205 -31.26 -4.84 -16.91
C GLN A 205 -30.63 -6.18 -16.48
N ALA A 206 -30.13 -6.95 -17.46
CA ALA A 206 -29.38 -8.19 -17.23
C ALA A 206 -27.87 -7.93 -17.15
N GLY A 207 -27.14 -8.79 -16.43
CA GLY A 207 -25.68 -8.73 -16.34
C GLY A 207 -25.13 -7.86 -15.19
N PRO A 208 -23.80 -7.73 -15.07
CA PRO A 208 -23.17 -7.00 -13.97
C PRO A 208 -23.36 -5.48 -14.10
N VAL A 209 -23.52 -4.82 -12.96
CA VAL A 209 -23.55 -3.35 -12.87
C VAL A 209 -22.11 -2.85 -12.84
N LEU A 210 -21.50 -2.69 -14.02
CA LEU A 210 -20.12 -2.21 -14.16
C LEU A 210 -19.87 -0.87 -13.42
N PRO A 211 -20.77 0.13 -13.42
CA PRO A 211 -20.59 1.35 -12.63
C PRO A 211 -20.45 1.08 -11.12
N LEU A 212 -21.14 0.09 -10.57
CA LEU A 212 -21.05 -0.28 -9.15
C LEU A 212 -19.66 -0.84 -8.81
N LEU A 213 -19.10 -1.65 -9.71
CA LEU A 213 -17.74 -2.16 -9.59
C LEU A 213 -16.70 -1.02 -9.59
N ILE A 214 -16.88 -0.06 -10.50
CA ILE A 214 -16.01 1.12 -10.62
C ILE A 214 -16.16 2.00 -9.37
N LEU A 215 -17.36 2.12 -8.81
CA LEU A 215 -17.64 2.87 -7.58
C LEU A 215 -16.93 2.28 -6.35
N LEU A 216 -16.67 0.97 -6.31
CA LEU A 216 -15.89 0.35 -5.23
C LEU A 216 -14.39 0.70 -5.30
N ILE A 217 -13.90 1.17 -6.46
CA ILE A 217 -12.47 1.50 -6.64
C ILE A 217 -12.04 2.68 -5.73
N PRO A 218 -12.71 3.85 -5.74
CA PRO A 218 -12.33 4.94 -4.86
C PRO A 218 -12.50 4.63 -3.37
N VAL A 219 -13.50 3.81 -3.00
CA VAL A 219 -13.81 3.44 -1.60
C VAL A 219 -12.60 2.80 -0.92
N PHE A 220 -11.88 1.94 -1.62
CA PHE A 220 -10.75 1.19 -1.05
C PHE A 220 -9.36 1.72 -1.43
N GLY A 221 -9.25 2.48 -2.53
CA GLY A 221 -7.93 2.78 -3.10
C GLY A 221 -7.54 4.25 -3.18
N VAL A 222 -8.52 5.17 -3.22
CA VAL A 222 -8.25 6.57 -3.58
C VAL A 222 -8.47 7.51 -2.41
N THR A 223 -9.50 7.27 -1.61
CA THR A 223 -9.91 8.19 -0.55
C THR A 223 -9.28 7.84 0.79
N ARG A 224 -9.01 8.88 1.59
CA ARG A 224 -8.32 8.75 2.89
C ARG A 224 -9.31 8.50 4.02
N VAL A 225 -10.22 7.57 3.80
CA VAL A 225 -11.14 7.07 4.84
C VAL A 225 -10.39 6.07 5.71
N ARG A 226 -10.91 5.80 6.91
CA ARG A 226 -10.38 4.73 7.77
C ARG A 226 -10.82 3.35 7.29
N PHE A 227 -9.98 2.36 7.58
CA PHE A 227 -10.05 1.01 7.05
C PHE A 227 -11.39 0.36 7.37
N ILE A 228 -11.75 0.36 8.65
CA ILE A 228 -12.99 -0.23 9.15
C ILE A 228 -14.21 0.36 8.44
N HIS A 229 -14.29 1.68 8.31
CA HIS A 229 -15.44 2.33 7.69
C HIS A 229 -15.58 1.97 6.21
N SER A 230 -14.46 1.86 5.50
CA SER A 230 -14.45 1.44 4.09
C SER A 230 -14.84 -0.02 3.94
N CYS A 231 -14.39 -0.89 4.86
CA CYS A 231 -14.79 -2.30 4.92
C CYS A 231 -16.28 -2.47 5.18
N VAL A 232 -16.82 -1.73 6.16
CA VAL A 232 -18.26 -1.73 6.47
C VAL A 232 -19.04 -1.31 5.23
N LEU A 233 -18.67 -0.18 4.59
CA LEU A 233 -19.33 0.28 3.38
C LEU A 233 -19.28 -0.77 2.25
N GLY A 234 -18.10 -1.35 1.96
CA GLY A 234 -17.96 -2.34 0.88
C GLY A 234 -18.77 -3.62 1.12
N TRP A 235 -18.75 -4.16 2.34
CA TRP A 235 -19.56 -5.33 2.69
C TRP A 235 -21.06 -5.01 2.72
N SER A 236 -21.45 -3.83 3.17
CA SER A 236 -22.84 -3.36 3.07
C SER A 236 -23.29 -3.30 1.61
N VAL A 237 -22.49 -2.73 0.70
CA VAL A 237 -22.81 -2.70 -0.73
C VAL A 237 -22.97 -4.10 -1.31
N PHE A 238 -22.05 -5.02 -1.01
CA PHE A 238 -22.13 -6.42 -1.43
C PHE A 238 -23.41 -7.11 -0.90
N ALA A 239 -23.69 -6.99 0.40
CA ALA A 239 -24.85 -7.62 1.02
C ALA A 239 -26.17 -7.02 0.50
N THR A 240 -26.25 -5.69 0.39
CA THR A 240 -27.40 -4.99 -0.17
C THR A 240 -27.64 -5.40 -1.62
N TYR A 241 -26.60 -5.56 -2.44
CA TYR A 241 -26.74 -6.06 -3.81
C TYR A 241 -27.42 -7.43 -3.84
N ILE A 242 -26.90 -8.41 -3.10
CA ILE A 242 -27.46 -9.77 -3.08
C ILE A 242 -28.91 -9.77 -2.59
N CYS A 243 -29.19 -9.10 -1.47
CA CYS A 243 -30.53 -9.04 -0.89
C CYS A 243 -31.54 -8.40 -1.86
N VAL A 244 -31.21 -7.24 -2.43
CA VAL A 244 -32.12 -6.53 -3.35
C VAL A 244 -32.38 -7.32 -4.62
N GLN A 245 -31.35 -7.92 -5.23
CA GLN A 245 -31.54 -8.68 -6.48
C GLN A 245 -32.38 -9.96 -6.25
N LEU A 246 -32.18 -10.66 -5.12
CA LEU A 246 -32.99 -11.84 -4.77
C LEU A 246 -34.43 -11.46 -4.42
N LEU A 247 -34.64 -10.37 -3.66
CA LEU A 247 -35.98 -9.88 -3.31
C LEU A 247 -36.74 -9.39 -4.54
N ALA A 248 -36.10 -8.60 -5.41
CA ALA A 248 -36.71 -8.10 -6.63
C ALA A 248 -37.17 -9.25 -7.53
N ARG A 249 -36.38 -10.33 -7.62
CA ARG A 249 -36.77 -11.54 -8.35
C ARG A 249 -37.98 -12.24 -7.71
N SER A 250 -37.95 -12.40 -6.38
CA SER A 250 -39.01 -13.10 -5.62
C SER A 250 -40.36 -12.37 -5.69
N ILE A 251 -40.34 -11.06 -5.48
CA ILE A 251 -41.57 -10.28 -5.27
C ILE A 251 -42.08 -9.72 -6.60
N TRP A 252 -41.21 -9.21 -7.46
CA TRP A 252 -41.63 -8.39 -8.61
C TRP A 252 -41.69 -9.18 -9.92
N LEU A 253 -41.30 -10.46 -9.93
CA LEU A 253 -41.26 -11.34 -11.12
C LEU A 253 -40.60 -10.68 -12.35
N VAL A 254 -39.73 -9.68 -12.12
CA VAL A 254 -39.01 -8.97 -13.17
C VAL A 254 -38.16 -10.00 -13.91
N GLN A 255 -37.97 -9.81 -15.23
CA GLN A 255 -37.01 -10.55 -16.05
C GLN A 255 -35.56 -10.28 -15.60
N SER A 256 -35.26 -10.58 -14.34
CA SER A 256 -33.99 -10.39 -13.67
C SER A 256 -33.10 -11.62 -13.86
N ASP A 257 -31.82 -11.44 -13.61
CA ASP A 257 -30.80 -12.48 -13.72
C ASP A 257 -31.22 -13.78 -13.00
N ARG A 258 -30.77 -14.91 -13.55
CA ARG A 258 -30.93 -16.22 -12.90
C ARG A 258 -30.24 -16.20 -11.52
N PRO A 259 -30.69 -16.99 -10.52
CA PRO A 259 -30.08 -17.02 -9.18
C PRO A 259 -28.57 -17.29 -9.23
N SER A 260 -28.16 -18.17 -10.14
CA SER A 260 -26.75 -18.41 -10.38
C SER A 260 -26.01 -17.21 -11.01
N GLY A 261 -26.65 -16.44 -11.91
CA GLY A 261 -26.06 -15.19 -12.40
C GLY A 261 -25.83 -14.18 -11.27
N ILE A 262 -26.82 -14.03 -10.37
CA ILE A 262 -26.72 -13.18 -9.18
C ILE A 262 -25.58 -13.66 -8.27
N PHE A 263 -25.44 -14.98 -8.07
CA PHE A 263 -24.36 -15.56 -7.26
C PHE A 263 -22.96 -15.24 -7.82
N TYR A 264 -22.70 -15.50 -9.11
CA TYR A 264 -21.37 -15.25 -9.71
C TYR A 264 -21.07 -13.74 -9.84
N GLN A 265 -22.07 -12.90 -10.10
CA GLN A 265 -21.90 -11.45 -10.03
C GLN A 265 -21.56 -11.02 -8.60
N GLY A 266 -22.26 -11.58 -7.61
CA GLY A 266 -21.97 -11.46 -6.19
C GLY A 266 -20.52 -11.75 -5.87
N LEU A 267 -20.05 -12.95 -6.22
CA LEU A 267 -18.66 -13.36 -5.99
C LEU A 267 -17.67 -12.39 -6.64
N ASN A 268 -17.94 -11.91 -7.86
CA ASN A 268 -17.08 -10.91 -8.50
C ASN A 268 -17.03 -9.56 -7.73
N TYR A 269 -18.14 -9.10 -7.15
CA TYR A 269 -18.13 -7.95 -6.24
C TYR A 269 -17.40 -8.26 -4.92
N GLY A 270 -17.57 -9.47 -4.38
CA GLY A 270 -16.88 -9.95 -3.19
C GLY A 270 -15.35 -9.96 -3.35
N LEU A 271 -14.86 -10.45 -4.50
CA LEU A 271 -13.45 -10.38 -4.89
C LEU A 271 -12.95 -8.94 -4.94
N MET A 272 -13.74 -8.02 -5.49
CA MET A 272 -13.38 -6.62 -5.53
C MET A 272 -13.34 -5.95 -4.15
N VAL A 273 -14.25 -6.33 -3.24
CA VAL A 273 -14.22 -5.90 -1.84
C VAL A 273 -12.98 -6.44 -1.14
N LEU A 274 -12.69 -7.74 -1.24
CA LEU A 274 -11.51 -8.34 -0.60
C LEU A 274 -10.20 -7.76 -1.14
N GLY A 275 -10.02 -7.69 -2.46
CA GLY A 275 -8.86 -7.09 -3.08
C GLY A 275 -8.71 -5.60 -2.72
N GLY A 276 -9.83 -4.90 -2.63
CA GLY A 276 -9.91 -3.53 -2.11
C GLY A 276 -9.45 -3.42 -0.66
N MET A 277 -9.97 -4.27 0.24
CA MET A 277 -9.60 -4.30 1.65
C MET A 277 -8.10 -4.52 1.86
N VAL A 278 -7.50 -5.48 1.15
CA VAL A 278 -6.06 -5.75 1.25
C VAL A 278 -5.26 -4.53 0.80
N SER A 279 -5.63 -3.90 -0.32
CA SER A 279 -5.00 -2.68 -0.80
C SER A 279 -5.15 -1.54 0.21
N HIS A 280 -6.34 -1.34 0.74
CA HIS A 280 -6.65 -0.26 1.68
C HIS A 280 -5.90 -0.41 3.00
N TYR A 281 -5.86 -1.63 3.54
CA TYR A 281 -5.12 -1.95 4.76
C TYR A 281 -3.64 -1.56 4.61
N ARG A 282 -3.01 -1.90 3.48
CA ARG A 282 -1.60 -1.57 3.21
C ARG A 282 -1.38 -0.05 3.15
N GLN A 283 -2.24 0.66 2.44
CA GLN A 283 -2.15 2.13 2.32
C GLN A 283 -2.40 2.82 3.66
N GLU A 284 -3.39 2.38 4.44
CA GLU A 284 -3.66 2.92 5.77
C GLU A 284 -2.52 2.65 6.74
N LEU A 285 -1.95 1.45 6.72
CA LEU A 285 -0.80 1.13 7.56
C LEU A 285 0.39 2.05 7.25
N LEU A 286 0.66 2.34 5.98
CA LEU A 286 1.69 3.33 5.60
C LEU A 286 1.32 4.75 6.06
N ARG A 287 0.05 5.16 5.96
CA ARG A 287 -0.42 6.46 6.48
C ARG A 287 -0.21 6.58 7.99
N ARG A 288 -0.59 5.54 8.73
CA ARG A 288 -0.46 5.47 10.19
C ARG A 288 1.01 5.46 10.62
N ARG A 289 1.88 4.73 9.92
CA ARG A 289 3.34 4.79 10.14
C ARG A 289 3.91 6.18 9.90
N ASN A 290 3.52 6.83 8.81
CA ASN A 290 3.93 8.21 8.53
C ASN A 290 3.44 9.16 9.62
N TYR A 291 2.22 8.98 10.11
CA TYR A 291 1.70 9.79 11.21
C TYR A 291 2.46 9.56 12.52
N ALA A 292 2.77 8.31 12.88
CA ALA A 292 3.57 8.00 14.07
C ALA A 292 4.96 8.64 14.01
N LEU A 293 5.57 8.70 12.82
CA LEU A 293 6.84 9.40 12.59
C LEU A 293 6.72 10.93 12.68
N LEU A 294 5.53 11.51 12.51
CA LEU A 294 5.32 12.95 12.67
C LEU A 294 5.20 13.34 14.14
N LEU A 295 4.86 12.40 15.04
CA LEU A 295 4.75 12.69 16.47
C LEU A 295 6.10 13.10 17.07
N PRO A 296 6.11 14.03 18.04
CA PRO A 296 7.34 14.53 18.65
C PRO A 296 8.05 13.45 19.49
N PHE A 297 9.39 13.44 19.41
CA PHE A 297 10.24 12.60 20.25
C PHE A 297 10.41 13.27 21.63
N GLY A 298 9.48 12.99 22.55
CA GLY A 298 9.51 13.50 23.92
C GLY A 298 8.67 14.75 24.16
N SER A 299 8.76 15.31 25.37
CA SER A 299 7.92 16.42 25.85
C SER A 299 8.39 17.82 25.41
N SER A 300 9.42 17.93 24.56
CA SER A 300 9.94 19.22 24.10
C SER A 300 9.36 19.59 22.73
N PRO A 301 8.72 20.76 22.59
CA PRO A 301 8.15 21.22 21.31
C PRO A 301 9.23 21.43 20.22
N ASP A 302 10.47 21.70 20.60
CA ASP A 302 11.61 21.98 19.68
C ASP A 302 12.10 20.75 18.88
N CYS A 303 11.61 19.54 19.17
CA CYS A 303 11.99 18.31 18.45
C CYS A 303 11.15 18.06 17.18
N SER A 304 10.29 19.00 16.77
CA SER A 304 9.43 18.88 15.58
C SER A 304 9.77 19.84 14.44
N ASP A 305 10.50 20.93 14.71
CA ASP A 305 10.75 22.02 13.74
C ASP A 305 11.50 21.59 12.48
N ALA A 306 12.25 20.48 12.56
CA ALA A 306 13.03 19.94 11.45
C ALA A 306 12.17 19.52 10.26
N LEU A 307 11.02 18.88 10.53
CA LEU A 307 10.13 18.31 9.53
C LEU A 307 9.28 19.35 8.83
N ASP A 308 9.08 20.50 9.48
CA ASP A 308 8.34 21.63 8.93
C ASP A 308 9.20 22.50 7.99
N LYS A 309 10.51 22.20 7.87
CA LYS A 309 11.40 22.90 6.94
C LYS A 309 11.00 22.65 5.47
N PRO A 310 10.93 23.70 4.63
CA PRO A 310 10.46 23.58 3.25
C PRO A 310 11.34 22.67 2.37
N LYS A 311 12.64 22.53 2.71
CA LYS A 311 13.59 21.68 1.97
C LYS A 311 13.26 20.19 2.03
N PHE A 312 12.61 19.71 3.09
CA PHE A 312 12.15 18.32 3.20
C PHE A 312 10.75 18.10 2.60
N SER A 313 10.16 19.15 2.00
CA SER A 313 8.88 19.02 1.33
C SER A 313 8.98 18.17 0.06
N LYS A 314 7.93 17.42 -0.24
CA LYS A 314 7.84 16.61 -1.47
C LYS A 314 8.03 17.44 -2.74
N LYS A 315 7.60 18.70 -2.74
CA LYS A 315 7.72 19.60 -3.89
C LYS A 315 9.18 19.96 -4.17
N ALA A 316 9.99 20.08 -3.11
CA ALA A 316 11.42 20.34 -3.24
C ALA A 316 12.16 19.10 -3.73
N LEU A 317 11.92 17.94 -3.10
CA LEU A 317 12.71 16.72 -3.32
C LEU A 317 12.28 15.85 -4.52
N LEU A 318 11.01 15.90 -4.93
CA LEU A 318 10.45 14.97 -5.92
C LEU A 318 10.02 15.66 -7.22
N HIS A 319 10.09 14.92 -8.32
CA HIS A 319 9.40 15.29 -9.56
C HIS A 319 7.89 15.10 -9.43
N ASN A 320 7.11 16.06 -9.91
CA ASN A 320 5.65 16.09 -9.73
C ASN A 320 4.91 14.93 -10.43
N VAL A 321 5.43 14.40 -11.54
CA VAL A 321 4.76 13.35 -12.31
C VAL A 321 5.28 11.97 -11.93
N SER A 322 6.59 11.75 -12.05
CA SER A 322 7.21 10.45 -11.81
C SER A 322 7.36 10.08 -10.33
N LEU A 323 7.26 11.06 -9.42
CA LEU A 323 7.57 10.93 -7.99
C LEU A 323 8.99 10.40 -7.69
N ALA A 324 9.89 10.44 -8.68
CA ALA A 324 11.30 10.15 -8.47
C ALA A 324 11.95 11.30 -7.69
N PHE A 325 12.95 10.99 -6.87
CA PHE A 325 13.82 12.01 -6.30
C PHE A 325 14.55 12.72 -7.44
N LYS A 326 14.72 14.04 -7.30
CA LYS A 326 15.50 14.83 -8.27
C LYS A 326 16.98 14.45 -8.26
N ASN A 327 17.47 13.99 -7.10
CA ASN A 327 18.83 13.50 -6.93
C ASN A 327 18.91 12.00 -7.18
N ASP A 328 19.69 11.61 -8.18
CA ASP A 328 19.83 10.21 -8.62
C ASP A 328 20.40 9.28 -7.54
N ARG A 329 21.27 9.79 -6.66
CA ARG A 329 21.86 8.99 -5.57
C ARG A 329 20.80 8.66 -4.52
N VAL A 330 19.93 9.62 -4.21
CA VAL A 330 18.80 9.41 -3.29
C VAL A 330 17.78 8.47 -3.92
N GLU A 331 17.49 8.62 -5.21
CA GLU A 331 16.62 7.69 -5.96
C GLU A 331 17.15 6.25 -5.94
N ALA A 332 18.45 6.05 -6.17
CA ALA A 332 19.09 4.74 -6.12
C ALA A 332 18.98 4.10 -4.72
N THR A 333 19.15 4.90 -3.66
CA THR A 333 19.05 4.45 -2.27
C THR A 333 17.61 4.07 -1.91
N PHE A 334 16.63 4.83 -2.41
CA PHE A 334 15.22 4.50 -2.24
C PHE A 334 14.80 3.27 -3.04
N LEU A 335 15.32 3.09 -4.25
CA LEU A 335 14.98 1.93 -5.09
C LEU A 335 15.28 0.62 -4.36
N ARG A 336 16.45 0.52 -3.70
CA ARG A 336 16.83 -0.64 -2.88
C ARG A 336 15.83 -0.94 -1.76
N HIS A 337 15.20 0.11 -1.24
CA HIS A 337 14.22 0.02 -0.16
C HIS A 337 12.81 -0.41 -0.60
N TRP A 338 12.47 -0.35 -1.89
CA TRP A 338 11.07 -0.37 -2.33
C TRP A 338 10.26 -1.59 -1.84
N TYR A 339 10.81 -2.80 -1.97
CA TYR A 339 10.18 -4.04 -1.51
C TYR A 339 10.46 -4.34 -0.03
N LEU A 340 11.41 -3.66 0.60
CA LEU A 340 11.94 -4.00 1.93
C LEU A 340 11.42 -3.08 3.05
N ILE A 341 10.93 -1.88 2.74
CA ILE A 341 10.32 -0.91 3.69
C ILE A 341 9.20 -1.51 4.55
N ASP A 342 8.49 -2.49 4.00
CA ASP A 342 7.30 -3.07 4.61
C ASP A 342 7.66 -4.11 5.69
N PRO A 343 8.41 -5.19 5.38
CA PRO A 343 8.83 -6.18 6.37
C PRO A 343 9.97 -5.71 7.27
N PHE A 344 10.79 -4.74 6.88
CA PHE A 344 11.92 -4.31 7.69
C PHE A 344 12.01 -2.78 7.67
N PRO A 345 11.06 -2.10 8.33
CA PRO A 345 10.88 -0.66 8.21
C PRO A 345 12.09 0.15 8.67
N PHE A 346 12.83 -0.37 9.65
CA PHE A 346 13.95 0.34 10.28
C PHE A 346 15.32 -0.19 9.88
N GLU A 347 15.40 -1.37 9.26
CA GLU A 347 16.70 -1.89 8.82
C GLU A 347 17.29 -1.06 7.68
N ASN A 348 18.60 -1.16 7.54
CA ASN A 348 19.37 -0.50 6.49
C ASN A 348 19.14 -1.23 5.15
N PRO A 349 18.87 -0.52 4.04
CA PRO A 349 18.55 -1.16 2.75
C PRO A 349 19.69 -1.97 2.16
N ASN A 350 20.92 -1.66 2.56
CA ASN A 350 22.12 -2.31 2.05
C ASN A 350 22.40 -3.62 2.80
N ALA A 351 21.62 -3.95 3.85
CA ALA A 351 21.78 -5.19 4.58
C ALA A 351 21.44 -6.41 3.69
N ALA A 352 22.42 -7.31 3.52
CA ALA A 352 22.26 -8.48 2.64
C ALA A 352 21.13 -9.43 3.05
N VAL A 353 20.86 -9.53 4.36
CA VAL A 353 19.78 -10.38 4.91
C VAL A 353 18.41 -10.02 4.34
N LEU A 354 18.19 -8.75 4.02
CA LEU A 354 16.94 -8.26 3.44
C LEU A 354 16.69 -8.82 2.04
N HIS A 355 17.73 -8.84 1.21
CA HIS A 355 17.65 -9.24 -0.19
C HIS A 355 17.57 -10.77 -0.34
N GLU A 356 18.14 -11.54 0.60
CA GLU A 356 18.04 -13.00 0.62
C GLU A 356 16.58 -13.50 0.68
N GLY A 357 15.73 -12.75 1.40
CA GLY A 357 14.32 -13.09 1.61
C GLY A 357 13.34 -12.34 0.72
N ALA A 358 13.79 -11.55 -0.26
CA ALA A 358 12.93 -10.63 -1.02
C ALA A 358 11.73 -11.30 -1.69
N PHE A 359 11.86 -12.54 -2.18
CA PHE A 359 10.74 -13.29 -2.77
C PHE A 359 9.60 -13.58 -1.76
N LYS A 360 9.90 -13.72 -0.47
CA LYS A 360 8.90 -13.97 0.59
C LYS A 360 7.91 -12.82 0.72
N VAL A 361 8.30 -11.63 0.25
CA VAL A 361 7.49 -10.41 0.28
C VAL A 361 6.33 -10.47 -0.72
N VAL A 362 6.52 -11.12 -1.87
CA VAL A 362 5.52 -11.17 -2.95
C VAL A 362 4.74 -12.49 -3.00
N ARG A 363 5.15 -13.51 -2.23
CA ARG A 363 4.56 -14.87 -2.26
C ARG A 363 3.04 -14.90 -2.13
N PHE A 364 2.46 -14.10 -1.24
CA PHE A 364 1.02 -14.07 -1.03
C PHE A 364 0.29 -13.40 -2.18
N SER A 365 0.92 -12.41 -2.83
CA SER A 365 0.34 -11.77 -4.02
C SER A 365 0.34 -12.70 -5.23
N ILE A 366 1.39 -13.53 -5.36
CA ILE A 366 1.46 -14.56 -6.41
C ILE A 366 0.43 -15.65 -6.15
N ALA A 367 0.33 -16.14 -4.91
CA ALA A 367 -0.71 -17.11 -4.53
C ALA A 367 -2.12 -16.55 -4.80
N THR A 368 -2.39 -15.31 -4.41
CA THR A 368 -3.66 -14.63 -4.74
C THR A 368 -3.90 -14.53 -6.25
N ALA A 369 -2.87 -14.23 -7.06
CA ALA A 369 -3.02 -14.17 -8.51
C ALA A 369 -3.44 -15.54 -9.08
N ILE A 370 -2.77 -16.61 -8.66
CA ILE A 370 -3.07 -18.00 -9.10
C ILE A 370 -4.48 -18.41 -8.66
N MET A 371 -4.88 -18.10 -7.42
CA MET A 371 -6.23 -18.41 -6.93
C MET A 371 -7.30 -17.65 -7.74
N ASN A 372 -7.05 -16.39 -8.07
CA ASN A 372 -7.95 -15.61 -8.91
C ASN A 372 -8.01 -16.18 -10.34
N GLN A 373 -6.89 -16.59 -10.95
CA GLN A 373 -6.92 -17.26 -12.25
C GLN A 373 -7.68 -18.59 -12.19
N THR A 374 -7.55 -19.34 -11.10
CA THR A 374 -8.31 -20.58 -10.87
C THR A 374 -9.81 -20.31 -10.80
N PHE A 375 -10.23 -19.31 -10.02
CA PHE A 375 -11.64 -18.88 -9.96
C PHE A 375 -12.17 -18.53 -11.35
N LEU A 376 -11.44 -17.70 -12.09
CA LEU A 376 -11.86 -17.25 -13.42
C LEU A 376 -11.86 -18.40 -14.44
N ALA A 377 -10.98 -19.39 -14.31
CA ALA A 377 -10.99 -20.58 -15.16
C ALA A 377 -12.24 -21.44 -14.93
N ILE A 378 -12.69 -21.58 -13.68
CA ILE A 378 -13.96 -22.28 -13.38
C ILE A 378 -15.14 -21.46 -13.93
N GLN A 379 -15.07 -20.13 -13.85
CA GLN A 379 -16.07 -19.27 -14.48
C GLN A 379 -16.09 -19.44 -16.01
N ASP A 380 -14.94 -19.52 -16.67
CA ASP A 380 -14.82 -19.75 -18.11
C ASP A 380 -15.41 -21.10 -18.52
N TYR A 381 -15.19 -22.16 -17.72
CA TYR A 381 -15.79 -23.48 -17.96
C TYR A 381 -17.30 -23.40 -18.12
N ARG A 382 -17.92 -22.61 -17.26
CA ARG A 382 -19.37 -22.46 -17.21
C ARG A 382 -19.91 -21.53 -18.29
N LEU A 383 -19.23 -20.41 -18.53
CA LEU A 383 -19.71 -19.36 -19.42
C LEU A 383 -19.41 -19.66 -20.90
N LEU A 384 -18.28 -20.30 -21.19
CA LEU A 384 -17.79 -20.56 -22.55
C LEU A 384 -17.99 -22.00 -22.99
N GLY A 385 -18.79 -22.81 -22.30
CA GLY A 385 -19.03 -24.21 -22.69
C GLY A 385 -19.60 -24.37 -24.11
N ALA A 386 -20.27 -23.35 -24.64
CA ALA A 386 -20.77 -23.32 -26.02
C ALA A 386 -19.69 -22.91 -27.07
N ALA A 387 -18.51 -22.48 -26.62
CA ALA A 387 -17.41 -21.99 -27.45
C ALA A 387 -16.07 -22.63 -27.00
N PRO A 388 -15.86 -23.93 -27.28
CA PRO A 388 -14.74 -24.70 -26.73
C PRO A 388 -13.36 -24.20 -27.15
N SER A 389 -13.24 -23.58 -28.34
CA SER A 389 -11.98 -22.97 -28.81
C SER A 389 -11.57 -21.77 -27.96
N ILE A 390 -12.52 -20.91 -27.60
CA ILE A 390 -12.29 -19.71 -26.76
C ILE A 390 -12.05 -20.13 -25.31
N GLN A 391 -12.77 -21.15 -24.84
CA GLN A 391 -12.54 -21.76 -23.53
C GLN A 391 -11.10 -22.31 -23.42
N SER A 392 -10.63 -23.03 -24.45
CA SER A 392 -9.26 -23.55 -24.50
C SER A 392 -8.22 -22.43 -24.50
N LEU A 393 -8.46 -21.37 -25.28
CA LEU A 393 -7.65 -20.15 -25.25
C LEU A 393 -7.62 -19.53 -23.84
N GLY A 394 -8.75 -19.50 -23.14
CA GLY A 394 -8.87 -19.10 -21.73
C GLY A 394 -7.89 -19.84 -20.83
N TYR A 395 -7.89 -21.17 -20.87
CA TYR A 395 -7.00 -21.99 -20.05
C TYR A 395 -5.52 -21.79 -20.39
N ILE A 396 -5.18 -21.70 -21.68
CA ILE A 396 -3.81 -21.45 -22.13
C ILE A 396 -3.32 -20.09 -21.60
N LEU A 397 -4.13 -19.04 -21.77
CA LEU A 397 -3.75 -17.69 -21.34
C LEU A 397 -3.65 -17.60 -19.81
N ARG A 398 -4.56 -18.22 -19.06
CA ARG A 398 -4.52 -18.19 -17.58
C ARG A 398 -3.36 -18.99 -17.01
N PHE A 399 -3.34 -20.30 -17.24
CA PHE A 399 -2.40 -21.21 -16.60
C PHE A 399 -1.06 -21.29 -17.34
N GLY A 400 -1.09 -21.29 -18.68
CA GLY A 400 0.12 -21.40 -19.50
C GLY A 400 0.92 -20.10 -19.61
N VAL A 401 0.27 -18.95 -19.53
CA VAL A 401 0.92 -17.65 -19.72
C VAL A 401 0.95 -16.85 -18.41
N VAL A 402 -0.20 -16.53 -17.82
CA VAL A 402 -0.26 -15.62 -16.65
C VAL A 402 0.36 -16.23 -15.40
N ASP A 403 -0.04 -17.45 -15.01
CA ASP A 403 0.50 -18.10 -13.81
C ASP A 403 1.99 -18.40 -13.94
N VAL A 404 2.43 -18.88 -15.11
CA VAL A 404 3.85 -19.08 -15.42
C VAL A 404 4.63 -17.77 -15.31
N ALA A 405 4.09 -16.65 -15.79
CA ALA A 405 4.76 -15.34 -15.66
C ALA A 405 4.90 -14.90 -14.19
N TYR A 406 3.88 -15.11 -13.36
CA TYR A 406 3.95 -14.78 -11.92
C TYR A 406 4.90 -15.71 -11.15
N LEU A 407 4.91 -17.01 -11.44
CA LEU A 407 5.88 -17.96 -10.87
C LEU A 407 7.30 -17.64 -11.33
N GLY A 408 7.48 -17.29 -12.60
CA GLY A 408 8.74 -16.81 -13.16
C GLY A 408 9.25 -15.56 -12.43
N ALA A 409 8.36 -14.65 -12.03
CA ALA A 409 8.73 -13.48 -11.24
C ALA A 409 9.27 -13.83 -9.85
N ALA A 410 8.63 -14.79 -9.16
CA ALA A 410 9.14 -15.31 -7.89
C ALA A 410 10.53 -15.94 -8.05
N GLY A 411 10.69 -16.79 -9.07
CA GLY A 411 11.98 -17.42 -9.39
C GLY A 411 13.07 -16.39 -9.69
N PHE A 412 12.74 -15.38 -10.50
CA PHE A 412 13.65 -14.29 -10.84
C PHE A 412 14.09 -13.50 -9.59
N MET A 413 13.15 -13.06 -8.75
CA MET A 413 13.48 -12.35 -7.50
C MET A 413 14.31 -13.20 -6.54
N TYR A 414 14.07 -14.52 -6.49
CA TYR A 414 14.87 -15.44 -5.68
C TYR A 414 16.32 -15.52 -6.17
N VAL A 415 16.53 -15.71 -7.48
CA VAL A 415 17.88 -15.80 -8.09
C VAL A 415 18.64 -14.49 -7.90
N VAL A 416 18.00 -13.36 -8.23
CA VAL A 416 18.60 -12.03 -8.13
C VAL A 416 18.95 -11.68 -6.68
N GLY A 417 18.08 -11.99 -5.72
CA GLY A 417 18.37 -11.80 -4.29
C GLY A 417 19.57 -12.63 -3.81
N LYS A 418 19.70 -13.89 -4.26
CA LYS A 418 20.87 -14.74 -3.94
C LYS A 418 22.16 -14.24 -4.58
N LEU A 419 22.10 -13.73 -5.82
CA LEU A 419 23.25 -13.13 -6.49
C LEU A 419 23.75 -11.88 -5.75
N TYR A 420 22.83 -11.02 -5.28
CA TYR A 420 23.17 -9.86 -4.48
C TYR A 420 23.93 -10.26 -3.20
N VAL A 421 23.42 -11.25 -2.46
CA VAL A 421 24.05 -11.74 -1.22
C VAL A 421 25.45 -12.31 -1.49
N ARG A 422 25.63 -13.04 -2.60
CA ARG A 422 26.92 -13.59 -2.98
C ARG A 422 27.95 -12.48 -3.25
N GLN A 423 27.58 -11.48 -4.05
CA GLN A 423 28.45 -10.34 -4.35
C GLN A 423 28.80 -9.55 -3.09
N TRP A 424 27.83 -9.34 -2.19
CA TRP A 424 28.04 -8.66 -0.92
C TRP A 424 29.04 -9.40 -0.01
N ARG A 425 28.99 -10.74 0.03
CA ARG A 425 29.94 -11.57 0.79
C ARG A 425 31.35 -11.54 0.18
N GLU A 426 31.46 -11.66 -1.14
CA GLU A 426 32.75 -11.65 -1.85
C GLU A 426 33.52 -10.32 -1.68
N GLN A 427 32.82 -9.21 -1.41
CA GLN A 427 33.40 -7.87 -1.21
C GLN A 427 33.79 -7.55 0.24
N SER A 428 33.59 -8.49 1.16
CA SER A 428 34.08 -8.36 2.54
C SER A 428 35.59 -8.67 2.66
N LEU A 429 36.29 -8.80 1.52
CA LEU A 429 37.75 -9.03 1.38
C LEU A 429 38.50 -7.72 0.98
N PRO A 430 39.84 -7.61 1.16
CA PRO A 430 40.57 -6.34 1.32
C PRO A 430 40.58 -5.35 0.13
N MET A 431 40.86 -4.08 0.46
CA MET A 431 40.63 -2.81 -0.27
C MET A 431 41.39 -2.56 -1.59
N ASP A 432 42.36 -3.36 -2.01
CA ASP A 432 43.26 -2.98 -3.12
C ASP A 432 42.67 -3.15 -4.53
N LYS A 433 41.41 -3.59 -4.63
CA LYS A 433 40.71 -3.78 -5.91
C LYS A 433 39.31 -3.17 -5.90
N MET A 434 39.13 -1.96 -5.38
CA MET A 434 37.86 -1.26 -5.48
C MET A 434 37.79 -0.34 -6.71
N PRO A 435 37.25 -0.85 -7.84
CA PRO A 435 36.42 -0.03 -8.70
C PRO A 435 34.96 -0.48 -8.62
N ARG A 436 34.07 0.51 -8.39
CA ARG A 436 32.73 0.55 -9.00
C ARG A 436 31.68 -0.45 -8.51
N LEU A 437 31.33 -0.35 -7.23
CA LEU A 437 30.10 -0.97 -6.71
C LEU A 437 28.85 -0.07 -6.82
N ALA A 438 29.07 1.25 -6.85
CA ALA A 438 27.99 2.23 -7.01
C ALA A 438 27.22 2.09 -8.34
N THR A 439 27.84 1.51 -9.37
CA THR A 439 27.25 1.37 -10.71
C THR A 439 26.64 -0.01 -11.00
N THR A 440 27.08 -1.10 -10.35
CA THR A 440 26.54 -2.46 -10.56
C THR A 440 25.38 -2.81 -9.64
N GLN A 441 25.31 -2.22 -8.44
CA GLN A 441 24.22 -2.40 -7.46
C GLN A 441 22.89 -1.70 -7.82
N LEU A 442 22.82 -1.02 -8.97
CA LEU A 442 21.59 -0.41 -9.47
C LEU A 442 20.66 -1.45 -10.12
N ASN A 443 21.15 -2.67 -10.38
CA ASN A 443 20.52 -3.59 -11.35
C ASN A 443 19.50 -4.57 -10.77
N ASP A 444 19.59 -5.00 -9.52
CA ASP A 444 18.80 -6.12 -9.00
C ASP A 444 17.32 -5.77 -8.77
N VAL A 445 17.06 -4.67 -8.05
CA VAL A 445 15.71 -4.18 -7.80
C VAL A 445 15.12 -3.53 -9.04
N LEU A 446 15.94 -2.83 -9.84
CA LEU A 446 15.49 -2.27 -11.12
C LEU A 446 15.09 -3.39 -12.09
N ALA A 447 15.90 -4.44 -12.24
CA ALA A 447 15.56 -5.59 -13.07
C ALA A 447 14.30 -6.30 -12.54
N SER A 448 14.15 -6.43 -11.22
CA SER A 448 12.93 -6.99 -10.61
C SER A 448 11.70 -6.14 -10.92
N GLN A 449 11.82 -4.82 -10.94
CA GLN A 449 10.73 -3.90 -11.33
C GLN A 449 10.39 -3.99 -12.81
N ILE A 450 11.40 -4.09 -13.69
CA ILE A 450 11.20 -4.25 -15.14
C ILE A 450 10.52 -5.59 -15.43
N PHE A 451 10.99 -6.67 -14.81
CA PHE A 451 10.38 -7.99 -14.94
C PHE A 451 8.94 -7.99 -14.41
N ALA A 452 8.69 -7.35 -13.27
CA ALA A 452 7.34 -7.22 -12.74
C ALA A 452 6.42 -6.40 -13.68
N ALA A 453 6.94 -5.35 -14.32
CA ALA A 453 6.22 -4.59 -15.34
C ALA A 453 5.90 -5.44 -16.59
N LEU A 454 6.82 -6.30 -17.02
CA LEU A 454 6.60 -7.28 -18.10
C LEU A 454 5.50 -8.28 -17.73
N VAL A 455 5.49 -8.79 -16.50
CA VAL A 455 4.44 -9.70 -16.03
C VAL A 455 3.08 -9.01 -16.02
N VAL A 456 3.01 -7.74 -15.61
CA VAL A 456 1.78 -6.94 -15.70
C VAL A 456 1.33 -6.75 -17.15
N LEU A 457 2.27 -6.46 -18.06
CA LEU A 457 1.99 -6.34 -19.49
C LEU A 457 1.40 -7.64 -20.04
N VAL A 458 2.03 -8.78 -19.74
CA VAL A 458 1.57 -10.11 -20.16
C VAL A 458 0.18 -10.42 -19.60
N HIS A 459 -0.06 -10.18 -18.31
CA HIS A 459 -1.36 -10.43 -17.67
C HIS A 459 -2.48 -9.57 -18.27
N THR A 460 -2.28 -8.26 -18.35
CA THR A 460 -3.30 -7.34 -18.89
C THR A 460 -3.57 -7.59 -20.37
N THR A 461 -2.55 -7.89 -21.17
CA THR A 461 -2.69 -8.24 -22.59
C THR A 461 -3.41 -9.58 -22.78
N SER A 462 -3.15 -10.57 -21.90
CA SER A 462 -3.85 -11.85 -21.94
C SER A 462 -5.35 -11.69 -21.68
N MET A 463 -5.73 -10.91 -20.66
CA MET A 463 -7.14 -10.62 -20.39
C MET A 463 -7.80 -9.78 -21.47
N ALA A 464 -7.07 -8.84 -22.08
CA ALA A 464 -7.54 -8.08 -23.24
C ALA A 464 -7.78 -8.98 -24.46
N THR A 465 -6.90 -9.96 -24.69
CA THR A 465 -7.05 -10.93 -25.77
C THR A 465 -8.31 -11.77 -25.58
N LEU A 466 -8.57 -12.24 -24.35
CA LEU A 466 -9.82 -12.94 -24.03
C LEU A 466 -11.06 -12.07 -24.24
N LEU A 467 -11.02 -10.79 -23.82
CA LEU A 467 -12.11 -9.86 -24.08
C LEU A 467 -12.39 -9.73 -25.59
N CYS A 468 -11.36 -9.54 -26.41
CA CYS A 468 -11.52 -9.41 -27.86
C CYS A 468 -12.02 -10.71 -28.50
N ALA A 469 -11.52 -11.86 -28.06
CA ALA A 469 -11.95 -13.17 -28.54
C ALA A 469 -13.43 -13.44 -28.21
N VAL A 470 -13.87 -13.13 -26.99
CA VAL A 470 -15.28 -13.29 -26.60
C VAL A 470 -16.17 -12.30 -27.37
N ALA A 471 -15.75 -11.04 -27.47
CA ALA A 471 -16.52 -9.99 -28.13
C ALA A 471 -16.71 -10.21 -29.64
N SER A 472 -15.77 -10.89 -30.29
CA SER A 472 -15.85 -11.28 -31.71
C SER A 472 -16.58 -12.61 -31.97
N SER A 473 -16.99 -13.32 -30.93
CA SER A 473 -17.60 -14.64 -31.05
C SER A 473 -19.12 -14.62 -30.94
N SER A 474 -19.73 -15.80 -31.12
CA SER A 474 -21.15 -16.04 -30.83
C SER A 474 -21.53 -15.79 -29.36
N SER A 475 -20.54 -15.68 -28.47
CA SER A 475 -20.70 -15.42 -27.03
C SER A 475 -20.54 -13.94 -26.67
N SER A 476 -20.75 -13.01 -27.62
CA SER A 476 -20.56 -11.57 -27.43
C SER A 476 -21.43 -10.95 -26.32
N SER A 477 -22.55 -11.58 -25.96
CA SER A 477 -23.39 -11.18 -24.82
C SER A 477 -22.66 -11.26 -23.47
N LEU A 478 -21.55 -12.00 -23.39
CA LEU A 478 -20.71 -12.13 -22.20
C LEU A 478 -19.59 -11.08 -22.14
N ALA A 479 -19.45 -10.20 -23.14
CA ALA A 479 -18.35 -9.24 -23.24
C ALA A 479 -18.23 -8.33 -21.99
N ASP A 480 -19.35 -7.92 -21.38
CA ASP A 480 -19.33 -7.10 -20.15
C ASP A 480 -18.66 -7.82 -18.97
N VAL A 481 -18.78 -9.16 -18.89
CA VAL A 481 -18.13 -9.98 -17.85
C VAL A 481 -16.62 -10.08 -18.09
N TYR A 482 -16.20 -10.24 -19.35
CA TYR A 482 -14.78 -10.28 -19.70
C TYR A 482 -14.13 -8.89 -19.63
N LEU A 483 -14.88 -7.81 -19.85
CA LEU A 483 -14.43 -6.45 -19.60
C LEU A 483 -14.15 -6.23 -18.11
N MET A 484 -15.02 -6.74 -17.24
CA MET A 484 -14.76 -6.75 -15.80
C MET A 484 -13.49 -7.53 -15.45
N GLY A 485 -13.25 -8.68 -16.09
CA GLY A 485 -11.99 -9.44 -15.95
C GLY A 485 -10.76 -8.61 -16.35
N PHE A 486 -10.83 -7.91 -17.49
CA PHE A 486 -9.78 -6.99 -17.94
C PHE A 486 -9.56 -5.82 -16.95
N ILE A 487 -10.63 -5.18 -16.48
CA ILE A 487 -10.58 -4.11 -15.47
C ILE A 487 -9.91 -4.61 -14.18
N ASN A 488 -10.26 -5.82 -13.73
CA ASN A 488 -9.66 -6.42 -12.55
C ASN A 488 -8.16 -6.69 -12.73
N ALA A 489 -7.72 -7.13 -13.91
CA ALA A 489 -6.31 -7.31 -14.21
C ALA A 489 -5.53 -5.99 -14.23
N VAL A 490 -6.11 -4.94 -14.82
CA VAL A 490 -5.54 -3.58 -14.79
C VAL A 490 -5.41 -3.12 -13.34
N LEU A 491 -6.48 -3.24 -12.54
CA LEU A 491 -6.48 -2.83 -11.14
C LEU A 491 -5.55 -3.66 -10.26
N PHE A 492 -5.37 -4.95 -10.56
CA PHE A 492 -4.42 -5.80 -9.86
C PHE A 492 -3.01 -5.21 -9.92
N SER A 493 -2.58 -4.66 -11.06
CA SER A 493 -1.26 -4.02 -11.16
C SER A 493 -1.10 -2.79 -10.25
N HIS A 494 -2.20 -2.09 -9.94
CA HIS A 494 -2.21 -0.88 -9.13
C HIS A 494 -2.51 -1.14 -7.65
N ARG A 495 -3.09 -2.30 -7.31
CA ARG A 495 -3.53 -2.67 -5.95
C ARG A 495 -2.74 -3.81 -5.33
N SER A 496 -2.11 -4.66 -6.16
CA SER A 496 -1.50 -5.90 -5.69
C SER A 496 -0.27 -5.65 -4.82
N GLY A 497 0.00 -6.61 -3.94
CA GLY A 497 1.28 -6.71 -3.23
C GLY A 497 2.45 -7.14 -4.12
N PHE A 498 2.24 -7.20 -5.45
CA PHE A 498 3.31 -7.38 -6.43
C PHE A 498 4.23 -6.15 -6.52
N ARG A 499 3.82 -5.02 -5.92
CA ARG A 499 4.67 -3.84 -5.59
C ARG A 499 5.44 -3.32 -6.81
N VAL A 500 4.74 -3.16 -7.92
CA VAL A 500 5.28 -2.46 -9.09
C VAL A 500 5.26 -0.96 -8.83
N ARG A 501 6.31 -0.25 -9.23
CA ARG A 501 6.34 1.22 -9.11
C ARG A 501 5.23 1.87 -9.94
N HIS A 502 4.72 3.00 -9.46
CA HIS A 502 3.64 3.75 -10.11
C HIS A 502 3.96 4.07 -11.56
N LYS A 503 5.18 4.55 -11.84
CA LYS A 503 5.59 4.91 -13.21
C LYS A 503 5.49 3.74 -14.19
N TYR A 504 5.85 2.53 -13.76
CA TYR A 504 5.81 1.34 -14.60
C TYR A 504 4.40 0.79 -14.71
N ALA A 505 3.68 0.71 -13.59
CA ALA A 505 2.30 0.25 -13.58
C ALA A 505 1.42 1.14 -14.48
N VAL A 506 1.48 2.46 -14.32
CA VAL A 506 0.70 3.40 -15.15
C VAL A 506 1.16 3.40 -16.60
N GLY A 507 2.48 3.39 -16.85
CA GLY A 507 2.98 3.35 -18.23
C GLY A 507 2.48 2.12 -18.98
N VAL A 508 2.63 0.94 -18.39
CA VAL A 508 2.20 -0.33 -19.00
C VAL A 508 0.69 -0.39 -19.17
N THR A 509 -0.10 -0.12 -18.13
CA THR A 509 -1.56 -0.23 -18.22
C THR A 509 -2.17 0.83 -19.12
N ALA A 510 -1.59 2.04 -19.20
CA ALA A 510 -2.03 3.06 -20.14
C ALA A 510 -1.79 2.65 -21.59
N VAL A 511 -0.59 2.11 -21.91
CA VAL A 511 -0.29 1.61 -23.26
C VAL A 511 -1.25 0.49 -23.65
N VAL A 512 -1.43 -0.51 -22.80
CA VAL A 512 -2.37 -1.61 -23.06
C VAL A 512 -3.79 -1.07 -23.20
N GLY A 513 -4.24 -0.19 -22.31
CA GLY A 513 -5.59 0.38 -22.35
C GLY A 513 -5.88 1.19 -23.62
N VAL A 514 -4.92 1.97 -24.10
CA VAL A 514 -5.03 2.72 -25.37
C VAL A 514 -5.13 1.75 -26.55
N VAL A 515 -4.22 0.76 -26.63
CA VAL A 515 -4.24 -0.25 -27.70
C VAL A 515 -5.57 -1.01 -27.71
N VAL A 516 -6.05 -1.44 -26.54
CA VAL A 516 -7.32 -2.16 -26.41
C VAL A 516 -8.49 -1.28 -26.85
N THR A 517 -8.50 0.00 -26.50
CA THR A 517 -9.56 0.92 -26.91
C THR A 517 -9.58 1.13 -28.43
N ILE A 518 -8.42 1.21 -29.07
CA ILE A 518 -8.30 1.29 -30.54
C ILE A 518 -8.79 -0.01 -31.20
N VAL A 519 -8.40 -1.17 -30.68
CA VAL A 519 -8.82 -2.46 -31.23
C VAL A 519 -10.34 -2.64 -31.07
N LEU A 520 -10.89 -2.32 -29.89
CA LEU A 520 -12.32 -2.41 -29.64
C LEU A 520 -13.14 -1.42 -30.48
N SER A 521 -12.60 -0.25 -30.82
CA SER A 521 -13.30 0.70 -31.71
C SER A 521 -13.39 0.22 -33.15
N GLN A 522 -12.47 -0.65 -33.57
CA GLN A 522 -12.52 -1.31 -34.88
C GLN A 522 -13.41 -2.56 -34.87
N MET A 523 -13.49 -3.28 -33.75
CA MET A 523 -14.22 -4.54 -33.63
C MET A 523 -15.70 -4.37 -33.26
N LEU A 524 -16.04 -3.34 -32.48
CA LEU A 524 -17.37 -3.14 -31.93
C LEU A 524 -18.13 -2.02 -32.63
N VAL A 525 -19.46 -2.05 -32.50
CA VAL A 525 -20.30 -0.92 -32.92
C VAL A 525 -19.87 0.33 -32.15
N HIS A 526 -19.82 1.48 -32.84
CA HIS A 526 -19.17 2.69 -32.35
C HIS A 526 -19.61 3.13 -30.94
N TRP A 527 -20.91 2.99 -30.63
CA TRP A 527 -21.45 3.35 -29.32
C TRP A 527 -20.99 2.39 -28.20
N LEU A 528 -20.83 1.09 -28.47
CA LEU A 528 -20.39 0.11 -27.49
C LEU A 528 -18.89 0.27 -27.23
N ALA A 529 -18.12 0.52 -28.29
CA ALA A 529 -16.71 0.88 -28.18
C ALA A 529 -16.51 2.14 -27.32
N LEU A 530 -17.31 3.18 -27.53
CA LEU A 530 -17.26 4.41 -26.74
C LEU A 530 -17.58 4.15 -25.25
N ARG A 531 -18.61 3.33 -24.96
CA ARG A 531 -18.95 2.93 -23.59
C ARG A 531 -17.76 2.26 -22.90
N TYR A 532 -17.13 1.29 -23.57
CA TYR A 532 -15.98 0.56 -23.04
C TYR A 532 -14.77 1.47 -22.87
N ALA A 533 -14.50 2.35 -23.83
CA ALA A 533 -13.46 3.36 -23.72
C ALA A 533 -13.62 4.23 -22.47
N CYS A 534 -14.83 4.73 -22.19
CA CYS A 534 -15.11 5.51 -20.99
C CYS A 534 -14.83 4.75 -19.69
N TYR A 535 -15.22 3.47 -19.61
CA TYR A 535 -14.91 2.64 -18.45
C TYR A 535 -13.41 2.41 -18.30
N ILE A 536 -12.71 2.07 -19.39
CA ILE A 536 -11.27 1.82 -19.38
C ILE A 536 -10.51 3.08 -18.93
N VAL A 537 -10.81 4.25 -19.53
CA VAL A 537 -10.17 5.53 -19.17
C VAL A 537 -10.41 5.88 -17.69
N THR A 538 -11.64 5.70 -17.20
CA THR A 538 -11.98 5.95 -15.80
C THR A 538 -11.19 5.03 -14.86
N VAL A 539 -11.13 3.74 -15.17
CA VAL A 539 -10.39 2.75 -14.39
C VAL A 539 -8.88 3.03 -14.40
N LEU A 540 -8.30 3.38 -15.56
CA LEU A 540 -6.89 3.75 -15.67
C LEU A 540 -6.56 4.96 -14.81
N PHE A 541 -7.41 5.99 -14.85
CA PHE A 541 -7.22 7.18 -14.04
C PHE A 541 -7.30 6.85 -12.53
N LEU A 542 -8.30 6.07 -12.11
CA LEU A 542 -8.45 5.64 -10.73
C LEU A 542 -7.28 4.75 -10.28
N GLY A 543 -6.85 3.79 -11.11
CA GLY A 543 -5.68 2.95 -10.85
C GLY A 543 -4.38 3.76 -10.73
N ALA A 544 -4.20 4.77 -11.58
CA ALA A 544 -3.11 5.71 -11.47
C ALA A 544 -3.14 6.48 -10.14
N MET A 545 -4.32 6.92 -9.67
CA MET A 545 -4.45 7.59 -8.36
C MET A 545 -4.08 6.68 -7.17
N ILE A 546 -4.45 5.39 -7.23
CA ILE A 546 -4.13 4.37 -6.21
C ILE A 546 -2.61 4.19 -6.12
N SER A 547 -1.99 3.83 -7.24
CA SER A 547 -0.55 3.55 -7.31
C SER A 547 0.29 4.81 -6.98
N ARG A 548 -0.17 6.00 -7.40
CA ARG A 548 0.46 7.27 -7.06
C ARG A 548 0.42 7.56 -5.55
N GLU A 549 -0.68 7.23 -4.88
CA GLU A 549 -0.76 7.38 -3.42
C GLU A 549 0.18 6.43 -2.71
N GLU A 550 0.20 5.15 -3.10
CA GLU A 550 1.09 4.18 -2.49
C GLU A 550 2.56 4.61 -2.65
N GLU A 551 2.99 5.02 -3.85
CA GLU A 551 4.35 5.52 -4.07
C GLU A 551 4.62 6.78 -3.22
N SER A 552 3.70 7.74 -3.23
CA SER A 552 3.81 8.96 -2.41
C SER A 552 3.93 8.67 -0.91
N LEU A 553 3.22 7.67 -0.39
CA LEU A 553 3.28 7.26 1.01
C LEU A 553 4.60 6.58 1.36
N ARG A 554 5.11 5.71 0.48
CA ARG A 554 6.43 5.05 0.64
C ARG A 554 7.57 6.09 0.60
N ARG A 555 7.50 7.07 -0.30
CA ARG A 555 8.45 8.19 -0.38
C ARG A 555 8.42 9.05 0.88
N SER A 556 7.21 9.38 1.36
CA SER A 556 7.03 10.05 2.65
C SER A 556 7.69 9.27 3.77
N PHE A 557 7.43 7.96 3.85
CA PHE A 557 7.99 7.11 4.88
C PHE A 557 9.52 7.13 4.85
N PHE A 558 10.12 7.03 3.66
CA PHE A 558 11.57 7.08 3.49
C PHE A 558 12.17 8.41 3.99
N ILE A 559 11.58 9.55 3.60
CA ILE A 559 12.05 10.88 4.04
C ILE A 559 11.90 11.02 5.56
N LEU A 560 10.70 10.73 6.09
CA LEU A 560 10.38 10.85 7.51
C LEU A 560 11.25 9.92 8.37
N LYS A 561 11.39 8.65 7.97
CA LYS A 561 12.28 7.69 8.64
C LYS A 561 13.70 8.23 8.69
N SER A 562 14.24 8.69 7.57
CA SER A 562 15.63 9.15 7.47
C SER A 562 15.90 10.31 8.43
N ILE A 563 15.04 11.33 8.43
CA ILE A 563 15.17 12.50 9.31
C ILE A 563 15.02 12.07 10.78
N ARG A 564 13.98 11.29 11.10
CA ARG A 564 13.73 10.84 12.48
C ARG A 564 14.81 9.89 13.01
N SER A 565 15.45 9.10 12.16
CA SER A 565 16.58 8.27 12.55
C SER A 565 17.80 9.11 12.92
N LEU A 566 18.08 10.20 12.20
CA LEU A 566 19.16 11.13 12.53
C LEU A 566 18.86 11.91 13.83
N GLU A 567 17.64 12.42 14.00
CA GLU A 567 17.23 13.07 15.26
C GLU A 567 17.32 12.11 16.45
N PHE A 568 16.87 10.87 16.26
CA PHE A 568 16.98 9.85 17.27
C PHE A 568 18.44 9.55 17.61
N GLU A 569 19.34 9.52 16.62
CA GLU A 569 20.77 9.34 16.86
C GLU A 569 21.37 10.50 17.66
N GLU A 570 21.06 11.75 17.32
CA GLU A 570 21.50 12.93 18.09
C GLU A 570 20.96 12.87 19.53
N TRP A 571 19.67 12.58 19.70
CA TRP A 571 19.03 12.45 21.01
C TRP A 571 19.62 11.29 21.83
N PHE A 572 19.83 10.13 21.21
CA PHE A 572 20.35 8.94 21.86
C PHE A 572 21.80 9.16 22.31
N LEU A 573 22.64 9.79 21.48
CA LEU A 573 24.00 10.18 21.86
C LEU A 573 23.99 11.15 23.04
N ASN A 574 23.09 12.13 23.04
CA ASN A 574 22.94 13.06 24.17
C ASN A 574 22.55 12.34 25.47
N ILE A 575 21.67 11.35 25.40
CA ILE A 575 21.29 10.53 26.58
C ILE A 575 22.42 9.61 27.03
N CYS A 576 23.16 9.02 26.10
CA CYS A 576 24.35 8.22 26.41
C CYS A 576 25.43 9.05 27.10
N ASN A 577 25.52 10.35 26.79
CA ASN A 577 26.48 11.27 27.41
C ASN A 577 26.04 11.79 28.80
N ILE A 578 24.83 11.46 29.28
CA ILE A 578 24.39 11.81 30.63
C ILE A 578 25.22 11.01 31.65
N GLN A 579 25.86 11.72 32.59
CA GLN A 579 26.67 11.11 33.65
C GLN A 579 25.85 10.13 34.51
N ASP A 580 26.46 9.01 34.90
CA ASP A 580 25.79 7.90 35.58
C ASP A 580 25.07 8.32 36.87
N TRP A 581 25.66 9.23 37.65
CA TRP A 581 25.04 9.73 38.88
C TRP A 581 23.75 10.54 38.62
N VAL A 582 23.68 11.26 37.49
CA VAL A 582 22.47 11.99 37.06
C VAL A 582 21.39 11.00 36.67
N ARG A 583 21.76 9.95 35.93
CA ARG A 583 20.84 8.87 35.56
C ARG A 583 20.28 8.18 36.79
N ALA A 584 21.12 7.80 37.76
CA ALA A 584 20.71 7.21 39.02
C ALA A 584 19.75 8.12 39.80
N ARG A 585 20.04 9.43 39.85
CA ARG A 585 19.20 10.42 40.53
C ARG A 585 17.86 10.65 39.83
N LEU A 586 17.82 10.62 38.49
CA LEU A 586 16.58 10.71 37.71
C LEU A 586 15.71 9.47 37.91
N VAL A 587 16.31 8.27 37.92
CA VAL A 587 15.60 7.02 38.22
C VAL A 587 15.01 7.07 39.62
N GLN A 588 15.78 7.51 40.61
CA GLN A 588 15.32 7.66 41.99
C GLN A 588 14.16 8.66 42.12
N LYS A 589 14.26 9.83 41.45
CA LYS A 589 13.18 10.82 41.41
C LYS A 589 11.92 10.29 40.70
N ALA A 590 12.07 9.57 39.59
CA ALA A 590 10.96 8.96 38.87
C ALA A 590 10.27 7.86 39.70
N ALA A 591 11.05 7.05 40.42
CA ALA A 591 10.52 6.05 41.35
C ALA A 591 9.73 6.71 42.50
N ASN A 592 10.25 7.79 43.08
CA ASN A 592 9.57 8.54 44.14
C ASN A 592 8.30 9.22 43.62
N ALA A 593 8.32 9.83 42.44
CA ALA A 593 7.13 10.43 41.84
C ALA A 593 6.03 9.39 41.56
N ARG A 594 6.39 8.17 41.14
CA ARG A 594 5.45 7.06 40.93
C ARG A 594 4.83 6.53 42.20
N ARG A 595 5.56 6.53 43.32
CA ARG A 595 5.02 6.17 44.63
C ARG A 595 3.96 7.16 45.11
N ASN A 596 4.04 8.40 44.64
CA ASN A 596 3.12 9.49 45.02
C ASN A 596 1.92 9.64 44.06
N LEU A 597 1.86 8.86 42.97
CA LEU A 597 0.71 8.82 42.08
C LEU A 597 -0.32 7.83 42.63
N PRO A 598 -1.61 8.19 42.77
CA PRO A 598 -2.65 7.23 43.12
C PRO A 598 -2.61 6.09 42.11
N HIS A 599 -2.85 4.84 42.55
CA HIS A 599 -2.77 3.60 41.77
C HIS A 599 -3.56 3.69 40.45
N ALA A 600 -2.98 4.35 39.45
CA ALA A 600 -3.46 4.33 38.08
C ALA A 600 -3.18 2.92 37.60
N LYS A 601 -4.26 2.18 37.25
CA LYS A 601 -4.15 0.88 36.58
C LYS A 601 -3.08 1.00 35.51
N LYS A 602 -2.00 0.22 35.63
CA LYS A 602 -0.99 0.10 34.59
C LYS A 602 -1.75 -0.11 33.27
N PRO A 603 -1.68 0.79 32.29
CA PRO A 603 -2.08 0.40 30.95
C PRO A 603 -1.17 -0.79 30.62
N LEU A 604 -1.77 -1.94 30.30
CA LEU A 604 -1.01 -3.03 29.70
C LEU A 604 -0.36 -2.43 28.45
N MET A 605 0.92 -2.09 28.52
CA MET A 605 1.70 -1.84 27.32
C MET A 605 1.72 -3.19 26.61
N ALA A 606 0.83 -3.34 25.63
CA ALA A 606 0.95 -4.41 24.67
C ALA A 606 2.39 -4.40 24.14
N PRO A 607 3.05 -5.56 24.03
CA PRO A 607 4.41 -5.62 23.53
C PRO A 607 4.50 -4.83 22.23
N ALA A 608 5.59 -4.07 22.05
CA ALA A 608 5.83 -3.27 20.85
C ALA A 608 5.65 -4.17 19.64
N VAL A 609 4.51 -4.04 18.95
CA VAL A 609 4.13 -5.01 17.94
C VAL A 609 5.03 -4.78 16.75
N ASP A 610 5.75 -5.83 16.35
CA ASP A 610 6.58 -5.78 15.16
C ASP A 610 5.68 -5.58 13.94
N THR A 611 5.60 -4.33 13.50
CA THR A 611 4.69 -3.88 12.45
C THR A 611 4.98 -4.52 11.08
N SER A 612 6.15 -5.15 10.93
CA SER A 612 6.50 -5.99 9.78
C SER A 612 5.51 -7.14 9.56
N SER A 613 5.00 -7.71 10.66
CA SER A 613 4.10 -8.86 10.65
C SER A 613 2.73 -8.50 10.07
N HIS A 614 2.26 -7.26 10.23
CA HIS A 614 0.91 -6.82 9.85
C HIS A 614 0.64 -6.82 8.35
N LEU A 615 1.61 -6.41 7.52
CA LEU A 615 1.44 -6.42 6.05
C LEU A 615 1.41 -7.83 5.49
N SER A 616 2.22 -8.72 6.06
CA SER A 616 2.21 -10.14 5.73
C SER A 616 0.88 -10.79 6.14
N GLN A 617 0.32 -10.39 7.29
CA GLN A 617 -0.99 -10.82 7.75
C GLN A 617 -2.11 -10.36 6.81
N ALA A 618 -2.16 -9.09 6.41
CA ALA A 618 -3.19 -8.61 5.50
C ALA A 618 -3.16 -9.31 4.12
N SER A 619 -1.97 -9.52 3.56
CA SER A 619 -1.83 -10.25 2.30
C SER A 619 -2.24 -11.73 2.46
N LYS A 620 -1.95 -12.32 3.62
CA LYS A 620 -2.35 -13.69 3.99
C LYS A 620 -3.88 -13.80 4.14
N TRP A 621 -4.54 -12.84 4.80
CA TRP A 621 -6.00 -12.80 4.92
C TRP A 621 -6.69 -12.59 3.56
N GLY A 622 -6.11 -11.74 2.70
CA GLY A 622 -6.53 -11.61 1.31
C GLY A 622 -6.51 -12.95 0.58
N MET A 623 -5.38 -13.64 0.61
CA MET A 623 -5.23 -14.97 0.02
C MET A 623 -6.25 -15.97 0.59
N TYR A 624 -6.49 -16.00 1.91
CA TYR A 624 -7.51 -16.87 2.49
C TYR A 624 -8.94 -16.52 2.04
N GLY A 625 -9.26 -15.24 1.90
CA GLY A 625 -10.54 -14.80 1.34
C GLY A 625 -10.74 -15.32 -0.09
N GLU A 626 -9.70 -15.27 -0.92
CA GLU A 626 -9.69 -15.85 -2.27
C GLU A 626 -9.86 -17.37 -2.24
N CYS A 627 -9.23 -18.07 -1.29
CA CYS A 627 -9.43 -19.51 -1.11
C CYS A 627 -10.90 -19.85 -0.83
N VAL A 628 -11.59 -19.04 -0.02
CA VAL A 628 -13.02 -19.23 0.25
C VAL A 628 -13.84 -19.05 -1.04
N HIS A 629 -13.51 -18.07 -1.89
CA HIS A 629 -14.21 -17.87 -3.16
C HIS A 629 -14.04 -19.06 -4.10
N VAL A 630 -12.80 -19.56 -4.25
CA VAL A 630 -12.52 -20.75 -5.06
C VAL A 630 -13.26 -21.96 -4.50
N ALA A 631 -13.29 -22.15 -3.17
CA ALA A 631 -14.02 -23.24 -2.53
C ALA A 631 -15.53 -23.16 -2.77
N LEU A 632 -16.12 -21.97 -2.69
CA LEU A 632 -17.55 -21.75 -2.95
C LEU A 632 -17.92 -22.07 -4.40
N VAL A 633 -17.09 -21.67 -5.36
CA VAL A 633 -17.31 -21.98 -6.78
C VAL A 633 -17.11 -23.46 -7.08
N ALA A 634 -16.08 -24.08 -6.50
CA ALA A 634 -15.86 -25.52 -6.62
C ALA A 634 -17.04 -26.31 -6.06
N LEU A 635 -17.60 -25.87 -4.92
CA LEU A 635 -18.80 -26.47 -4.33
C LEU A 635 -20.03 -26.34 -5.25
N ASP A 636 -20.30 -25.17 -5.84
CA ASP A 636 -21.39 -24.99 -6.82
C ASP A 636 -21.19 -25.88 -8.05
N LEU A 637 -19.95 -26.04 -8.53
CA LEU A 637 -19.63 -26.93 -9.64
C LEU A 637 -19.92 -28.40 -9.28
N VAL A 638 -19.45 -28.86 -8.11
CA VAL A 638 -19.69 -30.23 -7.63
C VAL A 638 -21.18 -30.49 -7.48
N LEU A 639 -21.91 -29.61 -6.78
CA LEU A 639 -23.35 -29.76 -6.57
C LEU A 639 -24.13 -29.86 -7.88
N ARG A 640 -23.65 -29.22 -8.95
CA ARG A 640 -24.25 -29.32 -10.29
C ARG A 640 -23.88 -30.58 -11.05
N ILE A 641 -22.70 -31.15 -10.85
CA ILE A 641 -22.33 -32.42 -11.49
C ILE A 641 -23.18 -33.56 -10.91
N TYR A 642 -23.61 -33.45 -9.66
CA TYR A 642 -24.47 -34.41 -8.97
C TYR A 642 -25.99 -34.18 -9.14
N GLN A 643 -26.39 -33.08 -9.79
CA GLN A 643 -27.79 -32.78 -10.17
C GLN A 643 -27.98 -33.10 -11.65
#